data_AF-A0A8T1WUJ0-F1
#
_entry.id   AF-A0A8T1WUJ0-F1
#
_cell.length_a   1.000
_cell.length_b   1.000
_cell.length_c   1.000
_cell.angle_alpha   90.00
_cell.angle_beta   90.00
_cell.angle_gamma   90.00
#
_symmetry.space_group_name_H-M   'P 1'
#
loop_
_entity.id
_entity.type
_entity.pdbx_description
1 polymer ?
#
loop_
_entity_poly.entity_id
_entity_poly.type
_entity_poly.pdbx_seq_one_letter_code
_entity_poly.pdbx_strand_id
1 'polypeptide(L)'
;MVVHAQVLSVQSVETAPSLLLSTEARRFLFNVGDGTQRLCMEHHVRLAKLQHVFLTELRSHAVGGLPGMVLTVSDTGKPGLHVHGPVGTRQYLQATRHFLHRPEFKLEAFEASYEVEDKHKSCYEDEEVVVYSVAVAKPRVGAKRKLNESPRLSTEADTEDTAAAHTSASYVVETRPQRGKFLVQRAMELGVPKGKLFGELHHGKDVTLPDGRVVKSSDCVLPSVPAAGCAIVSCPSVAHVDALVTSKGFCRYQEMKNKAAEVKLEVVFHLCGVEKTVYRASAMLQAQMHVVFPKAFPSNESHELRDPAKPFSRTVPDASSLELSASCATLREGSESSEMAASKLVLGESMLNVKSAVETVATQAENVKEKHLDKDLIDGRITFLGTGCAIPSKYRNVTGMYLELPIGNGEDDGSWAGMMLDCGEGSLGQLYRADSEPLLVIGPTPLRFWLEEYSKLDPTVGGKYTFVENYCFDEKDERFTEVETHAKASRVHVWLNEALGISQIECVPVKHCMQSYALVVTFAVDGSKLAFSGDCRPSDDLAAKAHGAFLIVHEATFEDDLASEAKQKAHSTTAEAIEVGSKANARHLLLTHFSQRYPKMSALANPSDQSTDKDEAPMQVLTTIDMLSLRFRELRQLLLMEVCAQLMAQDEEEDNEDPEAAASIKAQREREQRKNEKSLTR
;
A
#
# COMPACT_ATOMS: atom_id res chain seq x y z
N MET A 1 -7.90 -12.19 -29.42
CA MET A 1 -7.67 -11.07 -28.46
C MET A 1 -7.14 -11.67 -27.19
N VAL A 2 -6.14 -11.06 -26.56
CA VAL A 2 -5.49 -11.63 -25.37
C VAL A 2 -5.79 -10.74 -24.16
N VAL A 3 -6.46 -11.31 -23.17
CA VAL A 3 -6.57 -10.70 -21.84
C VAL A 3 -5.49 -11.30 -20.96
N HIS A 4 -4.65 -10.44 -20.37
CA HIS A 4 -3.56 -10.84 -19.51
C HIS A 4 -3.96 -10.62 -18.04
N ALA A 5 -3.89 -11.67 -17.23
CA ALA A 5 -4.08 -11.58 -15.79
C ALA A 5 -2.72 -11.59 -15.07
N GLN A 6 -2.46 -10.58 -14.26
CA GLN A 6 -1.28 -10.44 -13.41
C GLN A 6 -1.70 -10.36 -11.95
N VAL A 7 -1.27 -11.31 -11.13
CA VAL A 7 -1.40 -11.20 -9.68
C VAL A 7 -0.35 -10.18 -9.21
N LEU A 8 -0.80 -9.04 -8.69
CA LEU A 8 0.10 -7.99 -8.18
C LEU A 8 0.53 -8.27 -6.75
N SER A 9 -0.38 -8.81 -5.95
CA SER A 9 -0.13 -9.22 -4.58
C SER A 9 -0.99 -10.42 -4.23
N VAL A 10 -0.41 -11.27 -3.38
CA VAL A 10 -1.13 -12.30 -2.63
C VAL A 10 -1.32 -11.80 -1.20
N GLN A 11 -2.16 -12.45 -0.40
CA GLN A 11 -2.28 -12.04 0.99
C GLN A 11 -0.92 -12.18 1.68
N SER A 12 -0.54 -11.10 2.34
CA SER A 12 0.62 -11.00 3.18
C SER A 12 0.32 -10.27 4.50
N VAL A 13 1.34 -10.04 5.33
CA VAL A 13 1.23 -9.20 6.54
C VAL A 13 1.21 -7.72 6.13
N GLU A 14 1.86 -7.36 5.02
CA GLU A 14 1.95 -5.99 4.50
C GLU A 14 0.91 -5.66 3.42
N THR A 15 0.44 -6.66 2.68
CA THR A 15 -0.32 -6.48 1.44
C THR A 15 -1.51 -7.42 1.39
N ALA A 16 -2.58 -6.98 0.74
CA ALA A 16 -3.76 -7.79 0.51
C ALA A 16 -3.79 -8.30 -0.95
N PRO A 17 -4.57 -9.34 -1.27
CA PRO A 17 -4.71 -9.83 -2.63
C PRO A 17 -5.18 -8.73 -3.60
N SER A 18 -4.40 -8.52 -4.66
CA SER A 18 -4.72 -7.60 -5.75
C SER A 18 -4.40 -8.22 -7.10
N LEU A 19 -5.31 -8.02 -8.06
CA LEU A 19 -5.21 -8.57 -9.41
C LEU A 19 -5.30 -7.45 -10.45
N LEU A 20 -4.39 -7.46 -11.42
CA LEU A 20 -4.41 -6.58 -12.57
C LEU A 20 -4.79 -7.37 -13.82
N LEU A 21 -5.92 -7.03 -14.43
CA LEU A 21 -6.25 -7.49 -15.77
C LEU A 21 -5.86 -6.42 -16.79
N SER A 22 -5.18 -6.84 -17.85
CA SER A 22 -4.75 -5.96 -18.94
C SER A 22 -5.28 -6.47 -20.27
N THR A 23 -5.86 -5.56 -21.05
CA THR A 23 -6.18 -5.75 -22.46
C THR A 23 -5.21 -4.94 -23.31
N GLU A 24 -5.37 -4.94 -24.64
CA GLU A 24 -4.53 -4.10 -25.50
C GLU A 24 -4.80 -2.61 -25.21
N ALA A 25 -6.06 -2.23 -24.98
CA ALA A 25 -6.44 -0.85 -24.75
C ALA A 25 -6.36 -0.41 -23.28
N ARG A 26 -6.72 -1.28 -22.33
CA ARG A 26 -7.07 -0.87 -20.96
C ARG A 26 -6.46 -1.76 -19.87
N ARG A 27 -6.53 -1.26 -18.64
CA ARG A 27 -6.17 -1.98 -17.42
C ARG A 27 -7.27 -1.84 -16.38
N PHE A 28 -7.52 -2.94 -15.68
CA PHE A 28 -8.54 -3.11 -14.66
C PHE A 28 -7.88 -3.65 -13.41
N LEU A 29 -7.99 -2.94 -12.30
CA LEU A 29 -7.38 -3.31 -11.02
C LEU A 29 -8.46 -3.83 -10.07
N PHE A 30 -8.28 -5.01 -9.50
CA PHE A 30 -9.20 -5.61 -8.54
C PHE A 30 -8.55 -5.59 -7.16
N ASN A 31 -9.21 -4.92 -6.22
CA ASN A 31 -8.70 -4.50 -4.91
C ASN A 31 -7.44 -3.62 -4.97
N VAL A 32 -7.39 -2.64 -4.08
CA VAL A 32 -6.27 -1.70 -3.92
C VAL A 32 -5.98 -1.55 -2.42
N GLY A 33 -5.44 -2.64 -1.85
CA GLY A 33 -4.96 -2.64 -0.48
C GLY A 33 -3.70 -1.79 -0.31
N ASP A 34 -3.26 -1.66 0.94
CA ASP A 34 -2.02 -0.97 1.28
C ASP A 34 -0.84 -1.51 0.47
N GLY A 35 0.02 -0.60 0.01
CA GLY A 35 1.22 -0.91 -0.74
C GLY A 35 1.00 -1.30 -2.21
N THR A 36 -0.26 -1.37 -2.70
CA THR A 36 -0.55 -1.73 -4.11
C THR A 36 0.11 -0.76 -5.10
N GLN A 37 0.15 0.52 -4.75
CA GLN A 37 0.80 1.54 -5.58
C GLN A 37 2.32 1.34 -5.65
N ARG A 38 2.95 0.98 -4.53
CA ARG A 38 4.38 0.63 -4.44
C ARG A 38 4.69 -0.61 -5.30
N LEU A 39 3.86 -1.65 -5.20
CA LEU A 39 3.99 -2.86 -6.02
C LEU A 39 3.87 -2.56 -7.52
N CYS A 40 2.99 -1.64 -7.91
CA CYS A 40 2.89 -1.22 -9.30
C CYS A 40 4.18 -0.56 -9.80
N MET A 41 4.87 0.21 -8.94
CA MET A 41 6.16 0.80 -9.28
C MET A 41 7.26 -0.26 -9.36
N GLU A 42 7.33 -1.16 -8.38
CA GLU A 42 8.32 -2.25 -8.32
C GLU A 42 8.22 -3.19 -9.52
N HIS A 43 7.00 -3.51 -9.96
CA HIS A 43 6.76 -4.36 -11.14
C HIS A 43 6.67 -3.58 -12.46
N HIS A 44 7.10 -2.31 -12.49
CA HIS A 44 7.08 -1.45 -13.68
C HIS A 44 5.70 -1.36 -14.39
N VAL A 45 4.62 -1.47 -13.61
CA VAL A 45 3.25 -1.39 -14.10
C VAL A 45 2.89 0.05 -14.45
N ARG A 46 2.86 0.33 -15.76
CA ARG A 46 2.40 1.63 -16.30
C ARG A 46 0.91 1.96 -16.04
N LEU A 47 0.64 2.78 -15.02
CA LEU A 47 -0.73 3.17 -14.63
C LEU A 47 -1.47 4.06 -15.65
N ALA A 48 -0.82 4.53 -16.73
CA ALA A 48 -1.44 5.37 -17.75
C ALA A 48 -2.67 4.73 -18.43
N LYS A 49 -2.77 3.39 -18.48
CA LYS A 49 -3.94 2.66 -19.03
C LYS A 49 -5.00 2.28 -17.99
N LEU A 50 -4.76 2.53 -16.70
CA LEU A 50 -5.72 2.21 -15.62
C LEU A 50 -6.90 3.19 -15.60
N GLN A 51 -8.10 2.72 -15.88
CA GLN A 51 -9.33 3.55 -15.86
C GLN A 51 -10.37 3.05 -14.87
N HIS A 52 -10.28 1.78 -14.47
CA HIS A 52 -11.28 1.11 -13.66
C HIS A 52 -10.62 0.37 -12.51
N VAL A 53 -11.11 0.61 -11.30
CA VAL A 53 -10.81 -0.14 -10.09
C VAL A 53 -12.08 -0.88 -9.66
N PHE A 54 -11.97 -2.15 -9.29
CA PHE A 54 -13.06 -2.99 -8.82
C PHE A 54 -12.75 -3.47 -7.39
N LEU A 55 -13.49 -2.94 -6.42
CA LEU A 55 -13.34 -3.23 -5.00
C LEU A 55 -14.26 -4.39 -4.64
N THR A 56 -13.73 -5.39 -3.95
CA THR A 56 -14.55 -6.51 -3.48
C THR A 56 -15.22 -6.23 -2.14
N GLU A 57 -14.61 -5.36 -1.32
CA GLU A 57 -15.09 -4.96 0.01
C GLU A 57 -14.67 -3.51 0.31
N LEU A 58 -15.30 -2.88 1.31
CA LEU A 58 -14.95 -1.53 1.81
C LEU A 58 -14.16 -1.59 3.13
N ARG A 59 -13.27 -2.58 3.24
CA ARG A 59 -12.36 -2.72 4.38
C ARG A 59 -10.96 -2.31 3.98
N SER A 60 -10.15 -1.92 4.95
CA SER A 60 -8.83 -1.34 4.73
C SER A 60 -7.94 -2.23 3.84
N HIS A 61 -7.99 -3.56 3.99
CA HIS A 61 -7.24 -4.47 3.12
C HIS A 61 -7.60 -4.35 1.61
N ALA A 62 -8.82 -3.96 1.25
CA ALA A 62 -9.25 -3.84 -0.15
C ALA A 62 -9.16 -2.41 -0.68
N VAL A 63 -9.15 -1.39 0.19
CA VAL A 63 -9.30 0.03 -0.18
C VAL A 63 -8.20 0.95 0.33
N GLY A 64 -7.35 0.49 1.25
CA GLY A 64 -6.42 1.34 2.00
C GLY A 64 -5.37 2.04 1.14
N GLY A 65 -4.93 1.39 0.05
CA GLY A 65 -4.05 2.01 -0.95
C GLY A 65 -4.78 2.80 -2.05
N LEU A 66 -6.12 2.86 -2.03
CA LEU A 66 -6.88 3.57 -3.06
C LEU A 66 -6.61 5.09 -3.07
N PRO A 67 -6.54 5.81 -1.92
CA PRO A 67 -6.19 7.24 -1.94
C PRO A 67 -4.84 7.51 -2.60
N GLY A 68 -3.79 6.76 -2.24
CA GLY A 68 -2.46 6.87 -2.85
C GLY A 68 -2.47 6.53 -4.34
N MET A 69 -3.22 5.51 -4.74
CA MET A 69 -3.44 5.16 -6.15
C MET A 69 -4.13 6.29 -6.91
N VAL A 70 -5.16 6.93 -6.35
CA VAL A 70 -5.86 8.07 -6.99
C VAL A 70 -4.91 9.24 -7.20
N LEU A 71 -4.13 9.60 -6.18
CA LEU A 71 -3.13 10.67 -6.29
C LEU A 71 -2.15 10.36 -7.43
N THR A 72 -1.62 9.13 -7.45
CA THR A 72 -0.67 8.67 -8.46
C THR A 72 -1.26 8.69 -9.87
N VAL A 73 -2.48 8.17 -10.06
CA VAL A 73 -3.15 8.16 -11.37
C VAL A 73 -3.51 9.58 -11.81
N SER A 74 -3.96 10.45 -10.91
CA SER A 74 -4.27 11.85 -11.23
C SER A 74 -3.05 12.58 -11.79
N ASP A 75 -1.89 12.30 -11.22
CA ASP A 75 -0.62 12.89 -11.61
C ASP A 75 -0.12 12.41 -12.99
N THR A 76 -0.70 11.33 -13.54
CA THR A 76 -0.42 10.90 -14.93
C THR A 76 -1.11 11.77 -15.99
N GLY A 77 -1.96 12.72 -15.57
CA GLY A 77 -2.69 13.62 -16.46
C GLY A 77 -3.99 13.03 -17.02
N LYS A 78 -4.52 11.98 -16.39
CA LYS A 78 -5.81 11.39 -16.77
C LYS A 78 -6.97 12.25 -16.25
N PRO A 79 -8.11 12.27 -16.95
CA PRO A 79 -9.26 13.10 -16.57
C PRO A 79 -10.03 12.53 -15.37
N GLY A 80 -9.83 11.26 -15.01
CA GLY A 80 -10.57 10.62 -13.93
C GLY A 80 -10.28 9.13 -13.77
N LEU A 81 -10.95 8.54 -12.79
CA LEU A 81 -10.92 7.12 -12.45
C LEU A 81 -12.31 6.64 -12.04
N HIS A 82 -12.72 5.49 -12.56
CA HIS A 82 -13.98 4.84 -12.21
C HIS A 82 -13.73 3.78 -11.14
N VAL A 83 -14.44 3.87 -10.03
CA VAL A 83 -14.33 2.95 -8.89
C VAL A 83 -15.64 2.19 -8.78
N HIS A 84 -15.56 0.88 -8.98
CA HIS A 84 -16.66 -0.08 -8.85
C HIS A 84 -16.50 -0.77 -7.51
N GLY A 85 -17.58 -1.01 -6.79
CA GLY A 85 -17.51 -1.67 -5.49
C GLY A 85 -18.88 -1.99 -4.92
N PRO A 86 -18.98 -2.58 -3.74
CA PRO A 86 -20.27 -2.81 -3.08
C PRO A 86 -20.92 -1.47 -2.68
N VAL A 87 -22.19 -1.54 -2.25
CA VAL A 87 -22.92 -0.39 -1.69
C VAL A 87 -22.10 0.27 -0.58
N GLY A 88 -21.96 1.59 -0.66
CA GLY A 88 -21.12 2.40 0.23
C GLY A 88 -19.82 2.87 -0.39
N THR A 89 -19.48 2.42 -1.59
CA THR A 89 -18.29 2.89 -2.34
C THR A 89 -18.32 4.41 -2.52
N ARG A 90 -19.49 5.00 -2.79
CA ARG A 90 -19.62 6.46 -2.91
C ARG A 90 -19.35 7.16 -1.58
N GLN A 91 -19.83 6.61 -0.48
CA GLN A 91 -19.66 7.15 0.86
C GLN A 91 -18.18 7.05 1.29
N TYR A 92 -17.50 5.94 0.95
CA TYR A 92 -16.05 5.80 1.15
C TYR A 92 -15.27 6.90 0.43
N LEU A 93 -15.50 7.09 -0.88
CA LEU A 93 -14.82 8.13 -1.64
C LEU A 93 -15.12 9.53 -1.07
N GLN A 94 -16.36 9.78 -0.65
CA GLN A 94 -16.70 11.04 0.03
C GLN A 94 -15.93 11.22 1.34
N ALA A 95 -15.75 10.17 2.15
CA ALA A 95 -14.99 10.26 3.40
C ALA A 95 -13.53 10.67 3.16
N THR A 96 -12.91 10.20 2.07
CA THR A 96 -11.51 10.56 1.74
C THR A 96 -11.28 12.05 1.43
N ARG A 97 -12.33 12.85 1.25
CA ARG A 97 -12.24 14.30 0.90
C ARG A 97 -11.37 15.13 1.84
N HIS A 98 -11.18 14.67 3.08
CA HIS A 98 -10.39 15.36 4.09
C HIS A 98 -8.89 15.36 3.79
N PHE A 99 -8.40 14.41 2.99
CA PHE A 99 -6.99 14.28 2.61
C PHE A 99 -6.79 14.02 1.11
N LEU A 100 -7.85 13.76 0.35
CA LEU A 100 -7.83 13.56 -1.09
C LEU A 100 -8.55 14.71 -1.80
N HIS A 101 -7.78 15.64 -2.38
CA HIS A 101 -8.32 16.76 -3.15
C HIS A 101 -7.66 16.89 -4.53
N ARG A 102 -8.45 16.64 -5.58
CA ARG A 102 -8.06 16.77 -7.00
C ARG A 102 -9.25 17.30 -7.82
N PRO A 103 -9.45 18.63 -7.91
CA PRO A 103 -10.67 19.22 -8.47
C PRO A 103 -10.87 18.92 -9.96
N GLU A 104 -9.77 18.75 -10.70
CA GLU A 104 -9.79 18.41 -12.14
C GLU A 104 -9.86 16.91 -12.41
N PHE A 105 -9.77 16.07 -11.37
CA PHE A 105 -9.75 14.62 -11.52
C PHE A 105 -11.10 14.03 -11.11
N LYS A 106 -11.84 13.51 -12.09
CA LYS A 106 -13.19 12.98 -11.88
C LYS A 106 -13.14 11.58 -11.25
N LEU A 107 -13.54 11.47 -9.99
CA LEU A 107 -13.76 10.19 -9.32
C LEU A 107 -15.23 9.78 -9.45
N GLU A 108 -15.51 8.71 -10.18
CA GLU A 108 -16.87 8.18 -10.35
C GLU A 108 -17.05 6.85 -9.63
N ALA A 109 -18.00 6.79 -8.69
CA ALA A 109 -18.37 5.56 -8.00
C ALA A 109 -19.52 4.83 -8.69
N PHE A 110 -19.40 3.52 -8.80
CA PHE A 110 -20.42 2.59 -9.29
C PHE A 110 -20.64 1.50 -8.23
N GLU A 111 -21.87 1.39 -7.72
CA GLU A 111 -22.18 0.48 -6.62
C GLU A 111 -22.91 -0.76 -7.13
N ALA A 112 -22.36 -1.93 -6.79
CA ALA A 112 -22.97 -3.23 -7.01
C ALA A 112 -24.01 -3.48 -5.91
N SER A 113 -25.30 -3.43 -6.28
CA SER A 113 -26.40 -3.70 -5.37
C SER A 113 -26.95 -5.12 -5.54
N TYR A 114 -27.50 -5.64 -4.44
CA TYR A 114 -28.14 -6.96 -4.38
C TYR A 114 -29.55 -6.98 -5.02
N GLU A 115 -30.22 -5.81 -5.08
CA GLU A 115 -31.67 -5.70 -5.33
C GLU A 115 -32.08 -5.44 -6.79
N VAL A 116 -31.17 -5.53 -7.76
CA VAL A 116 -31.53 -5.17 -9.15
C VAL A 116 -32.32 -6.30 -9.81
N GLU A 117 -33.60 -6.04 -10.12
CA GLU A 117 -34.48 -6.89 -10.94
C GLU A 117 -33.91 -7.18 -12.35
N ASP A 118 -32.90 -6.41 -12.78
CA ASP A 118 -32.23 -6.49 -14.06
C ASP A 118 -30.99 -7.41 -13.99
N LYS A 119 -31.27 -8.69 -14.21
CA LYS A 119 -30.44 -9.85 -13.83
C LYS A 119 -29.06 -9.98 -14.50
N HIS A 120 -28.68 -9.12 -15.44
CA HIS A 120 -27.43 -9.24 -16.22
C HIS A 120 -26.87 -7.88 -16.65
N LYS A 121 -27.09 -6.82 -15.86
CA LYS A 121 -26.49 -5.51 -16.18
C LYS A 121 -24.99 -5.55 -15.92
N SER A 122 -24.19 -5.44 -16.98
CA SER A 122 -22.74 -5.28 -16.86
C SER A 122 -22.42 -3.96 -16.13
N CYS A 123 -21.49 -4.00 -15.17
CA CYS A 123 -20.97 -2.80 -14.53
C CYS A 123 -19.97 -2.07 -15.45
N TYR A 124 -19.41 -2.78 -16.43
CA TYR A 124 -18.55 -2.21 -17.46
C TYR A 124 -18.62 -3.03 -18.75
N GLU A 125 -18.53 -2.37 -19.90
CA GLU A 125 -18.38 -3.05 -21.19
C GLU A 125 -17.61 -2.22 -22.21
N ASP A 126 -16.80 -2.88 -23.03
CA ASP A 126 -16.19 -2.32 -24.24
C ASP A 126 -16.14 -3.34 -25.39
N GLU A 127 -15.32 -3.07 -26.40
CA GLU A 127 -15.10 -3.93 -27.58
C GLU A 127 -14.29 -5.20 -27.26
N GLU A 128 -13.54 -5.20 -26.16
CA GLU A 128 -12.69 -6.32 -25.73
C GLU A 128 -13.35 -7.17 -24.64
N VAL A 129 -13.89 -6.55 -23.60
CA VAL A 129 -14.37 -7.23 -22.39
C VAL A 129 -15.68 -6.68 -21.84
N VAL A 130 -16.38 -7.52 -21.08
CA VAL A 130 -17.54 -7.17 -20.26
C VAL A 130 -17.26 -7.57 -18.82
N VAL A 131 -17.60 -6.71 -17.86
CA VAL A 131 -17.49 -7.01 -16.44
C VAL A 131 -18.88 -7.00 -15.81
N TYR A 132 -19.20 -8.08 -15.13
CA TYR A 132 -20.42 -8.24 -14.33
C TYR A 132 -20.05 -8.24 -12.85
N SER A 133 -20.88 -7.61 -12.04
CA SER A 133 -20.74 -7.64 -10.58
C SER A 133 -21.77 -8.59 -9.96
N VAL A 134 -21.33 -9.40 -9.01
CA VAL A 134 -22.17 -10.29 -8.21
C VAL A 134 -22.01 -9.91 -6.75
N ALA A 135 -23.00 -9.18 -6.22
CA ALA A 135 -23.01 -8.76 -4.82
C ALA A 135 -23.72 -9.79 -3.93
N VAL A 136 -23.14 -10.09 -2.76
CA VAL A 136 -23.74 -10.94 -1.73
C VAL A 136 -23.68 -10.22 -0.38
N ALA A 137 -24.79 -10.26 0.35
CA ALA A 137 -24.85 -9.75 1.72
C ALA A 137 -24.40 -10.82 2.73
N LYS A 138 -23.76 -10.39 3.82
CA LYS A 138 -23.42 -11.26 4.95
C LYS A 138 -24.71 -11.81 5.59
N PRO A 139 -24.88 -13.14 5.72
CA PRO A 139 -25.98 -13.70 6.49
C PRO A 139 -25.80 -13.44 7.99
N ARG A 140 -26.93 -13.42 8.73
CA ARG A 140 -27.07 -12.96 10.14
C ARG A 140 -25.90 -13.33 11.07
N VAL A 141 -25.60 -12.42 12.00
CA VAL A 141 -24.68 -12.66 13.13
C VAL A 141 -25.14 -13.91 13.90
N GLY A 142 -24.30 -14.95 13.97
CA GLY A 142 -24.61 -16.22 14.64
C GLY A 142 -24.77 -17.43 13.70
N ALA A 143 -24.80 -17.24 12.38
CA ALA A 143 -24.79 -18.33 11.40
C ALA A 143 -23.44 -19.08 11.45
N LYS A 144 -23.37 -20.16 12.24
CA LYS A 144 -22.22 -21.06 12.30
C LYS A 144 -22.41 -22.15 11.24
N ARG A 145 -21.68 -22.07 10.14
CA ARG A 145 -21.45 -23.21 9.25
C ARG A 145 -20.15 -23.89 9.65
N LYS A 146 -20.16 -25.22 9.80
CA LYS A 146 -18.94 -26.00 10.01
C LYS A 146 -18.19 -26.11 8.67
N LEU A 147 -16.86 -26.03 8.69
CA LEU A 147 -15.99 -26.02 7.51
C LEU A 147 -16.26 -27.18 6.52
N ASN A 148 -16.83 -28.29 7.00
CA ASN A 148 -17.04 -29.53 6.23
C ASN A 148 -18.51 -29.79 5.83
N GLU A 149 -19.44 -28.86 6.05
CA GLU A 149 -20.84 -29.03 5.63
C GLU A 149 -21.02 -28.64 4.15
N SER A 150 -21.67 -29.50 3.36
CA SER A 150 -22.02 -29.20 1.96
C SER A 150 -22.93 -27.97 1.86
N PRO A 151 -22.81 -27.13 0.80
CA PRO A 151 -23.66 -25.96 0.64
C PRO A 151 -25.14 -26.33 0.59
N ARG A 152 -26.00 -25.55 1.23
CA ARG A 152 -27.45 -25.76 1.14
C ARG A 152 -27.95 -25.16 -0.17
N LEU A 153 -28.48 -26.00 -1.06
CA LEU A 153 -29.09 -25.59 -2.34
C LEU A 153 -30.56 -25.15 -2.21
N SER A 154 -31.09 -25.01 -0.99
CA SER A 154 -32.50 -24.65 -0.75
C SER A 154 -32.74 -23.14 -0.85
N THR A 155 -33.78 -22.75 -1.57
CA THR A 155 -34.08 -21.38 -2.04
C THR A 155 -34.86 -20.48 -1.07
N GLU A 156 -34.91 -20.77 0.22
CA GLU A 156 -35.63 -19.92 1.18
C GLU A 156 -34.71 -18.79 1.67
N ALA A 157 -34.80 -17.64 0.99
CA ALA A 157 -34.19 -16.40 1.42
C ALA A 157 -35.01 -15.81 2.57
N ASP A 158 -34.50 -15.91 3.79
CA ASP A 158 -35.08 -15.26 4.97
C ASP A 158 -34.97 -13.74 4.83
N THR A 159 -36.06 -13.11 4.38
CA THR A 159 -36.23 -11.67 4.28
C THR A 159 -36.56 -11.08 5.65
N GLU A 160 -35.57 -10.61 6.41
CA GLU A 160 -35.79 -9.63 7.48
C GLU A 160 -34.46 -9.01 7.99
N ASP A 161 -34.41 -7.67 7.96
CA ASP A 161 -33.37 -6.70 8.37
C ASP A 161 -32.02 -6.70 7.62
N THR A 162 -31.98 -5.99 6.48
CA THR A 162 -30.83 -5.85 5.56
C THR A 162 -30.08 -4.51 5.67
N ALA A 163 -30.47 -3.58 6.54
CA ALA A 163 -29.94 -2.22 6.54
C ALA A 163 -28.46 -2.07 7.02
N ALA A 164 -27.85 -3.13 7.58
CA ALA A 164 -26.49 -3.09 8.14
C ALA A 164 -25.63 -4.33 7.80
N ALA A 165 -25.97 -5.07 6.74
CA ALA A 165 -25.24 -6.28 6.36
C ALA A 165 -24.00 -5.93 5.51
N HIS A 166 -22.81 -6.34 5.99
CA HIS A 166 -21.55 -6.28 5.21
C HIS A 166 -21.77 -6.92 3.84
N THR A 167 -21.56 -6.16 2.77
CA THR A 167 -21.77 -6.62 1.40
C THR A 167 -20.41 -6.88 0.75
N SER A 168 -20.26 -8.07 0.15
CA SER A 168 -19.10 -8.42 -0.65
C SER A 168 -19.49 -8.45 -2.13
N ALA A 169 -18.64 -7.89 -2.97
CA ALA A 169 -18.78 -7.92 -4.42
C ALA A 169 -17.75 -8.88 -5.03
N SER A 170 -18.24 -9.79 -5.87
CA SER A 170 -17.43 -10.59 -6.79
C SER A 170 -17.62 -10.07 -8.21
N TYR A 171 -16.70 -10.41 -9.11
CA TYR A 171 -16.73 -9.94 -10.49
C TYR A 171 -16.53 -11.10 -11.46
N VAL A 172 -17.18 -11.04 -12.62
CA VAL A 172 -16.91 -11.94 -13.73
C VAL A 172 -16.57 -11.12 -14.95
N VAL A 173 -15.41 -11.38 -15.54
CA VAL A 173 -14.90 -10.72 -16.74
C VAL A 173 -15.04 -11.67 -17.91
N GLU A 174 -15.85 -11.30 -18.90
CA GLU A 174 -16.06 -12.05 -20.13
C GLU A 174 -15.33 -11.39 -21.30
N THR A 175 -14.68 -12.18 -22.15
CA THR A 175 -14.20 -11.72 -23.46
C THR A 175 -15.35 -11.62 -24.45
N ARG A 176 -15.29 -10.69 -25.40
CA ARG A 176 -16.25 -10.66 -26.52
C ARG A 176 -16.04 -11.87 -27.44
N PRO A 177 -17.12 -12.51 -27.93
CA PRO A 177 -17.01 -13.60 -28.89
C PRO A 177 -16.35 -13.10 -30.18
N GLN A 178 -15.35 -13.82 -30.68
CA GLN A 178 -14.66 -13.41 -31.90
C GLN A 178 -15.22 -14.15 -33.10
N ARG A 179 -15.53 -13.40 -34.17
CA ARG A 179 -15.80 -14.03 -35.46
C ARG A 179 -14.55 -14.75 -35.95
N GLY A 180 -14.75 -15.91 -36.56
CA GLY A 180 -13.64 -16.66 -37.11
C GLY A 180 -12.94 -15.88 -38.22
N LYS A 181 -11.64 -16.15 -38.38
CA LYS A 181 -10.82 -15.48 -39.38
C LYS A 181 -11.33 -15.79 -40.80
N PHE A 182 -11.49 -14.75 -41.62
CA PHE A 182 -11.79 -14.92 -43.04
C PHE A 182 -10.58 -15.47 -43.80
N LEU A 183 -10.77 -16.59 -44.48
CA LEU A 183 -9.78 -17.27 -45.30
C LEU A 183 -9.83 -16.72 -46.73
N VAL A 184 -9.20 -15.56 -46.91
CA VAL A 184 -9.11 -14.83 -48.18
C VAL A 184 -8.66 -15.73 -49.35
N GLN A 185 -7.68 -16.60 -49.12
CA GLN A 185 -7.17 -17.52 -50.13
C GLN A 185 -8.21 -18.58 -50.52
N ARG A 186 -8.93 -19.11 -49.54
CA ARG A 186 -9.96 -20.13 -49.75
C ARG A 186 -11.15 -19.58 -50.55
N ALA A 187 -11.55 -18.34 -50.26
CA ALA A 187 -12.59 -17.65 -51.02
C ALA A 187 -12.17 -17.44 -52.50
N MET A 188 -10.90 -17.13 -52.75
CA MET A 188 -10.37 -17.01 -54.12
C MET A 188 -10.33 -18.37 -54.85
N GLU A 189 -9.91 -19.45 -54.18
CA GLU A 189 -9.92 -20.81 -54.74
C GLU A 189 -11.32 -21.27 -55.13
N LEU A 190 -12.33 -20.86 -54.36
CA LEU A 190 -13.74 -21.17 -54.64
C LEU A 190 -14.34 -20.28 -55.74
N GLY A 191 -13.57 -19.36 -56.32
CA GLY A 191 -13.98 -18.50 -57.44
C GLY A 191 -14.75 -17.25 -57.02
N VAL A 192 -14.71 -16.86 -55.75
CA VAL A 192 -15.37 -15.65 -55.26
C VAL A 192 -14.53 -14.42 -55.64
N PRO A 193 -15.09 -13.43 -56.37
CA PRO A 193 -14.34 -12.23 -56.72
C PRO A 193 -14.13 -11.33 -55.51
N LYS A 194 -12.94 -10.72 -55.42
CA LYS A 194 -12.60 -9.74 -54.37
C LYS A 194 -13.57 -8.57 -54.39
N GLY A 195 -14.05 -8.15 -53.22
CA GLY A 195 -14.96 -7.01 -53.08
C GLY A 195 -16.14 -7.32 -52.17
N LYS A 196 -17.33 -6.84 -52.52
CA LYS A 196 -18.54 -6.94 -51.70
C LYS A 196 -18.85 -8.37 -51.22
N LEU A 197 -18.64 -9.36 -52.08
CA LEU A 197 -18.92 -10.77 -51.79
C LEU A 197 -18.03 -11.37 -50.69
N PHE A 198 -16.80 -10.86 -50.51
CA PHE A 198 -15.96 -11.26 -49.36
C PHE A 198 -16.54 -10.73 -48.05
N GLY A 199 -17.05 -9.50 -48.07
CA GLY A 199 -17.75 -8.91 -46.94
C GLY A 199 -19.00 -9.72 -46.58
N GLU A 200 -19.80 -10.11 -47.56
CA GLU A 200 -21.01 -10.92 -47.34
C GLU A 200 -20.68 -12.29 -46.72
N LEU A 201 -19.68 -13.01 -47.25
CA LEU A 201 -19.19 -14.26 -46.68
C LEU A 201 -18.65 -14.08 -45.25
N HIS A 202 -17.85 -13.05 -45.00
CA HIS A 202 -17.34 -12.78 -43.65
C HIS A 202 -18.44 -12.39 -42.66
N HIS A 203 -19.59 -11.88 -43.14
CA HIS A 203 -20.75 -11.56 -42.31
C HIS A 203 -21.70 -12.72 -42.06
N GLY A 204 -21.34 -13.95 -42.46
CA GLY A 204 -22.17 -15.12 -42.25
C GLY A 204 -23.20 -15.37 -43.35
N LYS A 205 -23.12 -14.65 -44.48
CA LYS A 205 -24.07 -14.81 -45.60
C LYS A 205 -23.44 -15.69 -46.68
N ASP A 206 -24.17 -16.72 -47.09
CA ASP A 206 -23.80 -17.53 -48.24
C ASP A 206 -23.96 -16.72 -49.53
N VAL A 207 -23.02 -16.90 -50.46
CA VAL A 207 -22.96 -16.12 -51.69
C VAL A 207 -23.18 -17.03 -52.89
N THR A 208 -24.06 -16.62 -53.81
CA THR A 208 -24.27 -17.31 -55.09
C THR A 208 -23.44 -16.64 -56.17
N LEU A 209 -22.60 -17.42 -56.85
CA LEU A 209 -21.73 -16.96 -57.94
C LEU A 209 -22.52 -16.86 -59.27
N PRO A 210 -22.01 -16.12 -60.27
CA PRO A 210 -22.67 -15.99 -61.59
C PRO A 210 -22.86 -17.31 -62.34
N ASP A 211 -22.10 -18.34 -61.99
CA ASP A 211 -22.21 -19.69 -62.55
C ASP A 211 -23.23 -20.58 -61.81
N GLY A 212 -23.96 -20.02 -60.83
CA GLY A 212 -25.00 -20.70 -60.05
C GLY A 212 -24.49 -21.48 -58.84
N ARG A 213 -23.18 -21.54 -58.59
CA ARG A 213 -22.62 -22.20 -57.40
C ARG A 213 -22.83 -21.36 -56.14
N VAL A 214 -23.24 -21.99 -55.04
CA VAL A 214 -23.37 -21.36 -53.72
C VAL A 214 -22.12 -21.65 -52.91
N VAL A 215 -21.40 -20.61 -52.51
CA VAL A 215 -20.26 -20.69 -51.59
C VAL A 215 -20.76 -20.35 -50.20
N LYS A 216 -20.54 -21.26 -49.23
CA LYS A 216 -20.98 -21.03 -47.87
C LYS A 216 -20.01 -20.16 -47.10
N SER A 217 -20.52 -19.34 -46.19
CA SER A 217 -19.69 -18.57 -45.27
C SER A 217 -18.75 -19.49 -44.46
N SER A 218 -19.25 -20.65 -44.01
CA SER A 218 -18.48 -21.65 -43.27
C SER A 218 -17.28 -22.22 -44.04
N ASP A 219 -17.31 -22.18 -45.38
CA ASP A 219 -16.21 -22.69 -46.21
C ASP A 219 -15.05 -21.69 -46.29
N CYS A 220 -15.33 -20.41 -45.98
CA CYS A 220 -14.39 -19.30 -46.12
C CYS A 220 -14.08 -18.62 -44.78
N VAL A 221 -14.72 -19.02 -43.68
CA VAL A 221 -14.56 -18.42 -42.36
C VAL A 221 -14.31 -19.56 -41.37
N LEU A 222 -13.26 -19.44 -40.56
CA LEU A 222 -13.03 -20.39 -39.47
C LEU A 222 -14.21 -20.37 -38.47
N PRO A 223 -14.38 -21.41 -37.63
CA PRO A 223 -15.38 -21.36 -36.57
C PRO A 223 -15.20 -20.12 -35.68
N SER A 224 -16.33 -19.53 -35.26
CA SER A 224 -16.30 -18.44 -34.28
C SER A 224 -15.79 -18.95 -32.95
N VAL A 225 -15.07 -18.07 -32.28
CA VAL A 225 -14.52 -18.30 -30.95
C VAL A 225 -15.57 -17.89 -29.92
N PRO A 226 -16.02 -18.80 -29.05
CA PRO A 226 -16.97 -18.45 -28.01
C PRO A 226 -16.34 -17.52 -26.97
N ALA A 227 -17.18 -16.75 -26.27
CA ALA A 227 -16.73 -15.96 -25.13
C ALA A 227 -16.15 -16.87 -24.03
N ALA A 228 -15.08 -16.40 -23.40
CA ALA A 228 -14.47 -17.05 -22.24
C ALA A 228 -14.53 -16.11 -21.03
N GLY A 229 -14.68 -16.66 -19.84
CA GLY A 229 -14.82 -15.91 -18.61
C GLY A 229 -13.69 -16.14 -17.61
N CYS A 230 -13.44 -15.14 -16.79
CA CYS A 230 -12.60 -15.19 -15.60
C CYS A 230 -13.42 -14.66 -14.41
N ALA A 231 -13.52 -15.42 -13.34
CA ALA A 231 -14.22 -14.99 -12.13
C ALA A 231 -13.23 -14.54 -11.05
N ILE A 232 -13.52 -13.40 -10.42
CA ILE A 232 -12.83 -12.88 -9.24
C ILE A 232 -13.83 -12.96 -8.10
N VAL A 233 -13.64 -13.94 -7.21
CA VAL A 233 -14.58 -14.28 -6.15
C VAL A 233 -14.04 -13.79 -4.81
N SER A 234 -14.80 -12.95 -4.13
CA SER A 234 -14.55 -12.57 -2.74
C SER A 234 -15.47 -13.38 -1.83
N CYS A 235 -14.88 -14.07 -0.87
CA CYS A 235 -15.59 -14.81 0.16
C CYS A 235 -14.99 -14.42 1.53
N PRO A 236 -15.47 -13.31 2.12
CA PRO A 236 -14.82 -12.74 3.31
C PRO A 236 -14.91 -13.64 4.54
N SER A 237 -15.87 -14.56 4.57
CA SER A 237 -16.02 -15.53 5.65
C SER A 237 -16.81 -16.75 5.19
N VAL A 238 -16.69 -17.85 5.95
CA VAL A 238 -17.47 -19.09 5.74
C VAL A 238 -18.97 -18.83 5.67
N ALA A 239 -19.47 -17.79 6.35
CA ALA A 239 -20.88 -17.41 6.31
C ALA A 239 -21.34 -17.00 4.90
N HIS A 240 -20.46 -16.48 4.05
CA HIS A 240 -20.81 -16.03 2.70
C HIS A 240 -20.90 -17.16 1.67
N VAL A 241 -20.42 -18.37 2.01
CA VAL A 241 -20.31 -19.47 1.03
C VAL A 241 -21.67 -19.87 0.47
N ASP A 242 -22.70 -20.02 1.30
CA ASP A 242 -24.05 -20.39 0.82
C ASP A 242 -24.67 -19.29 -0.05
N ALA A 243 -24.52 -18.02 0.35
CA ALA A 243 -24.99 -16.88 -0.43
C ALA A 243 -24.29 -16.81 -1.82
N LEU A 244 -22.98 -17.08 -1.88
CA LEU A 244 -22.23 -17.13 -3.15
C LEU A 244 -22.67 -18.29 -4.04
N VAL A 245 -22.81 -19.51 -3.49
CA VAL A 245 -23.17 -20.71 -4.27
C VAL A 245 -24.59 -20.59 -4.84
N THR A 246 -25.52 -20.04 -4.06
CA THR A 246 -26.92 -19.82 -4.46
C THR A 246 -27.14 -18.53 -5.26
N SER A 247 -26.11 -17.71 -5.44
CA SER A 247 -26.25 -16.42 -6.11
C SER A 247 -26.64 -16.60 -7.57
N LYS A 248 -27.73 -15.95 -7.96
CA LYS A 248 -28.22 -15.96 -9.35
C LYS A 248 -27.21 -15.38 -10.34
N GLY A 249 -26.32 -14.49 -9.87
CA GLY A 249 -25.26 -13.91 -10.70
C GLY A 249 -24.23 -14.92 -11.19
N PHE A 250 -24.07 -16.07 -10.50
CA PHE A 250 -23.17 -17.14 -10.94
C PHE A 250 -23.86 -18.24 -11.75
N CYS A 251 -25.20 -18.28 -11.81
CA CYS A 251 -25.93 -19.36 -12.48
C CYS A 251 -25.59 -19.54 -13.96
N ARG A 252 -25.14 -18.47 -14.67
CA ARG A 252 -24.71 -18.54 -16.07
C ARG A 252 -23.44 -19.34 -16.29
N TYR A 253 -22.63 -19.46 -15.24
CA TYR A 253 -21.30 -20.07 -15.26
C TYR A 253 -21.25 -21.42 -14.57
N GLN A 254 -22.37 -21.86 -13.98
CA GLN A 254 -22.49 -23.14 -13.28
C GLN A 254 -23.01 -24.22 -14.22
N GLU A 255 -22.34 -25.37 -14.25
CA GLU A 255 -22.91 -26.59 -14.83
C GLU A 255 -23.84 -27.25 -13.82
N MET A 256 -25.12 -27.38 -14.18
CA MET A 256 -26.09 -28.14 -13.43
C MET A 256 -26.45 -29.41 -14.18
N LYS A 257 -26.94 -30.45 -13.48
CA LYS A 257 -27.21 -31.79 -14.04
C LYS A 257 -27.98 -31.82 -15.39
N ASN A 258 -28.76 -30.78 -15.69
CA ASN A 258 -29.53 -30.64 -16.94
C ASN A 258 -29.31 -29.32 -17.70
N LYS A 259 -28.30 -28.52 -17.35
CA LYS A 259 -28.00 -27.23 -18.00
C LYS A 259 -26.49 -26.99 -18.02
N ALA A 260 -25.90 -26.95 -19.22
CA ALA A 260 -24.51 -26.56 -19.41
C ALA A 260 -24.32 -25.05 -19.13
N ALA A 261 -23.11 -24.66 -18.72
CA ALA A 261 -22.76 -23.26 -18.56
C ALA A 261 -22.87 -22.52 -19.90
N GLU A 262 -23.39 -21.29 -19.87
CA GLU A 262 -23.56 -20.47 -21.08
C GLU A 262 -22.22 -19.85 -21.52
N VAL A 263 -21.34 -19.57 -20.56
CA VAL A 263 -19.96 -19.12 -20.78
C VAL A 263 -19.04 -19.98 -19.93
N LYS A 264 -17.98 -20.49 -20.56
CA LYS A 264 -16.96 -21.27 -19.87
C LYS A 264 -16.06 -20.34 -19.05
N LEU A 265 -15.94 -20.60 -17.76
CA LEU A 265 -14.92 -19.97 -16.92
C LEU A 265 -13.60 -20.72 -17.11
N GLU A 266 -12.58 -20.04 -17.61
CA GLU A 266 -11.23 -20.61 -17.76
C GLU A 266 -10.45 -20.55 -16.44
N VAL A 267 -10.73 -19.54 -15.61
CA VAL A 267 -10.05 -19.34 -14.32
C VAL A 267 -10.97 -18.70 -13.29
N VAL A 268 -10.80 -19.10 -12.03
CA VAL A 268 -11.46 -18.50 -10.87
C VAL A 268 -10.40 -18.07 -9.86
N PHE A 269 -10.30 -16.76 -9.61
CA PHE A 269 -9.46 -16.17 -8.59
C PHE A 269 -10.25 -16.03 -7.29
N HIS A 270 -9.84 -16.75 -6.25
CA HIS A 270 -10.39 -16.56 -4.90
C HIS A 270 -9.53 -15.55 -4.14
N LEU A 271 -10.09 -14.37 -3.88
CA LEU A 271 -9.45 -13.36 -3.05
C LEU A 271 -9.81 -13.64 -1.58
N CYS A 272 -9.01 -14.51 -0.95
CA CYS A 272 -9.14 -14.88 0.47
C CYS A 272 -7.95 -14.34 1.26
N GLY A 273 -8.18 -13.77 2.44
CA GLY A 273 -7.09 -13.34 3.33
C GLY A 273 -6.53 -14.50 4.18
N VAL A 274 -5.23 -14.80 4.03
CA VAL A 274 -4.38 -15.48 5.05
C VAL A 274 -3.03 -14.74 5.26
N GLU A 275 -2.76 -14.32 6.49
CA GLU A 275 -1.56 -13.58 6.99
C GLU A 275 -0.19 -14.06 6.42
N LYS A 276 0.67 -13.20 5.79
CA LYS A 276 2.19 -13.24 5.75
C LYS A 276 2.98 -12.49 4.63
N THR A 277 3.83 -11.50 4.99
CA THR A 277 4.63 -10.41 4.30
C THR A 277 5.44 -10.74 3.03
N VAL A 278 5.71 -9.76 2.11
CA VAL A 278 6.31 -9.99 0.75
C VAL A 278 7.35 -8.97 0.19
N TYR A 279 7.71 -7.82 0.78
CA TYR A 279 8.64 -6.89 0.10
C TYR A 279 10.13 -7.29 0.11
N ARG A 280 10.67 -7.69 -1.06
CA ARG A 280 12.01 -8.27 -1.22
C ARG A 280 13.18 -7.27 -1.08
N ALA A 281 13.07 -6.05 -1.62
CA ALA A 281 14.18 -5.09 -1.59
C ALA A 281 14.43 -4.50 -0.19
N SER A 282 13.36 -4.10 0.50
CA SER A 282 13.45 -3.60 1.89
C SER A 282 13.89 -4.69 2.86
N ALA A 283 13.41 -5.93 2.68
CA ALA A 283 13.85 -7.07 3.46
C ALA A 283 15.33 -7.43 3.22
N MET A 284 15.84 -7.26 2.00
CA MET A 284 17.26 -7.45 1.68
C MET A 284 18.15 -6.41 2.38
N LEU A 285 17.78 -5.12 2.32
CA LEU A 285 18.49 -4.06 3.02
C LEU A 285 18.47 -4.27 4.54
N GLN A 286 17.31 -4.63 5.11
CA GLN A 286 17.18 -4.94 6.54
C GLN A 286 18.05 -6.15 6.94
N ALA A 287 18.09 -7.21 6.12
CA ALA A 287 18.93 -8.38 6.40
C ALA A 287 20.42 -8.04 6.36
N GLN A 288 20.85 -7.17 5.43
CA GLN A 288 22.22 -6.66 5.39
C GLN A 288 22.53 -5.78 6.62
N MET A 289 21.60 -4.90 7.02
CA MET A 289 21.76 -4.06 8.21
C MET A 289 21.77 -4.87 9.51
N HIS A 290 20.99 -5.95 9.60
CA HIS A 290 20.97 -6.85 10.75
C HIS A 290 22.32 -7.55 10.97
N VAL A 291 23.04 -7.90 9.89
CA VAL A 291 24.39 -8.50 9.99
C VAL A 291 25.40 -7.52 10.61
N VAL A 292 25.28 -6.22 10.31
CA VAL A 292 26.22 -5.20 10.80
C VAL A 292 25.81 -4.67 12.18
N PHE A 293 24.52 -4.45 12.43
CA PHE A 293 23.98 -3.88 13.67
C PHE A 293 22.78 -4.70 14.19
N PRO A 294 23.00 -5.93 14.68
CA PRO A 294 21.91 -6.86 15.04
C PRO A 294 21.01 -6.38 16.18
N LYS A 295 21.44 -5.37 16.94
CA LYS A 295 20.65 -4.70 17.98
C LYS A 295 19.78 -3.56 17.46
N ALA A 296 20.20 -2.90 16.37
CA ALA A 296 19.51 -1.73 15.80
C ALA A 296 18.55 -2.10 14.66
N PHE A 297 18.70 -3.30 14.09
CA PHE A 297 17.81 -3.85 13.09
C PHE A 297 17.42 -5.27 13.53
N PRO A 298 16.13 -5.59 13.71
CA PRO A 298 15.71 -6.93 14.13
C PRO A 298 15.90 -7.98 13.02
N SER A 299 16.18 -9.22 13.46
CA SER A 299 16.35 -10.39 12.59
C SER A 299 15.07 -10.76 11.86
N ASN A 300 15.17 -11.09 10.58
CA ASN A 300 14.07 -11.68 9.81
C ASN A 300 13.81 -13.16 10.16
N GLU A 301 14.61 -13.78 11.04
CA GLU A 301 14.58 -15.24 11.32
C GLU A 301 13.31 -15.73 12.04
N SER A 302 12.53 -14.84 12.65
CA SER A 302 11.20 -15.20 13.20
C SER A 302 10.13 -15.39 12.11
N HIS A 303 10.44 -14.99 10.88
CA HIS A 303 9.69 -15.34 9.69
C HIS A 303 10.39 -16.54 9.05
N GLU A 304 9.76 -17.72 9.08
CA GLU A 304 10.18 -18.81 8.19
C GLU A 304 10.08 -18.28 6.74
N LEU A 305 11.22 -17.86 6.17
CA LEU A 305 11.43 -17.90 4.73
C LEU A 305 11.35 -19.37 4.36
N ARG A 306 10.14 -19.87 4.12
CA ARG A 306 9.98 -21.24 3.64
C ARG A 306 10.54 -21.31 2.24
N ASP A 307 11.42 -22.28 2.06
CA ASP A 307 11.76 -22.79 0.75
C ASP A 307 10.45 -23.08 -0.03
N PRO A 308 10.18 -22.41 -1.15
CA PRO A 308 8.99 -22.67 -1.97
C PRO A 308 8.94 -24.12 -2.46
N ALA A 309 10.02 -24.90 -2.34
CA ALA A 309 10.05 -26.33 -2.65
C ALA A 309 9.41 -27.25 -1.59
N LYS A 310 8.92 -26.74 -0.45
CA LYS A 310 8.18 -27.55 0.54
C LYS A 310 6.71 -27.11 0.67
N PRO A 311 5.80 -27.68 -0.15
CA PRO A 311 4.38 -27.37 -0.08
C PRO A 311 3.73 -27.80 1.23
N PHE A 312 2.69 -27.04 1.60
CA PHE A 312 1.82 -27.22 2.76
C PHE A 312 0.87 -28.41 2.56
N SER A 313 1.38 -29.61 2.31
CA SER A 313 0.55 -30.80 2.07
C SER A 313 0.59 -31.73 3.27
N ARG A 314 -0.42 -31.65 4.13
CA ARG A 314 -0.98 -32.90 4.65
C ARG A 314 -1.68 -33.55 3.46
N THR A 315 -1.16 -34.70 3.08
CA THR A 315 -1.60 -35.59 2.00
C THR A 315 -3.12 -35.60 1.81
N VAL A 316 -3.58 -34.89 0.78
CA VAL A 316 -4.79 -35.28 0.06
C VAL A 316 -4.37 -36.44 -0.85
N PRO A 317 -5.00 -37.62 -0.77
CA PRO A 317 -4.62 -38.75 -1.60
C PRO A 317 -4.86 -38.37 -3.07
N ASP A 318 -3.83 -38.55 -3.90
CA ASP A 318 -3.85 -38.48 -5.37
C ASP A 318 -3.75 -37.09 -6.04
N ALA A 319 -2.89 -36.20 -5.52
CA ALA A 319 -2.50 -34.97 -6.20
C ALA A 319 -1.14 -35.12 -6.92
N SER A 320 -1.16 -35.58 -8.18
CA SER A 320 -0.01 -35.52 -9.10
C SER A 320 -0.04 -34.30 -10.04
N SER A 321 -0.84 -33.28 -9.74
CA SER A 321 -0.90 -32.06 -10.55
C SER A 321 -1.57 -30.93 -9.78
N LEU A 322 -0.79 -29.92 -9.36
CA LEU A 322 -1.14 -28.49 -9.20
C LEU A 322 -0.31 -27.85 -8.07
N GLU A 323 0.84 -27.28 -8.44
CA GLU A 323 1.58 -26.30 -7.64
C GLU A 323 1.34 -24.90 -8.23
N LEU A 324 0.90 -23.96 -7.39
CA LEU A 324 0.62 -22.56 -7.75
C LEU A 324 1.91 -21.73 -7.65
N SER A 325 2.61 -21.61 -8.78
CA SER A 325 3.65 -20.59 -9.01
C SER A 325 3.00 -19.31 -9.57
N ALA A 326 3.54 -18.14 -9.23
CA ALA A 326 3.19 -16.87 -9.88
C ALA A 326 3.35 -17.00 -11.41
N SER A 327 2.22 -17.14 -12.11
CA SER A 327 2.20 -17.36 -13.56
C SER A 327 1.39 -16.27 -14.25
N CYS A 328 1.99 -15.68 -15.27
CA CYS A 328 1.33 -14.97 -16.35
C CYS A 328 0.33 -15.93 -17.03
N ALA A 329 -0.97 -15.81 -16.75
CA ALA A 329 -1.98 -16.53 -17.50
C ALA A 329 -2.20 -15.79 -18.82
N THR A 330 -1.67 -16.33 -19.92
CA THR A 330 -1.91 -15.82 -21.27
C THR A 330 -3.04 -16.63 -21.89
N LEU A 331 -4.21 -16.03 -22.09
CA LEU A 331 -5.28 -16.66 -22.86
C LEU A 331 -4.91 -16.58 -24.36
N ARG A 332 -4.44 -17.68 -24.95
CA ARG A 332 -4.26 -17.86 -26.41
C ARG A 332 -4.94 -19.15 -26.88
N GLU A 333 -5.51 -19.10 -28.08
CA GLU A 333 -6.31 -20.18 -28.66
C GLU A 333 -5.54 -21.08 -29.64
N GLY A 334 -5.92 -22.36 -29.67
CA GLY A 334 -5.83 -23.18 -30.87
C GLY A 334 -4.70 -24.22 -30.94
N SER A 335 -4.63 -25.13 -29.96
CA SER A 335 -4.05 -26.48 -30.15
C SER A 335 -4.71 -27.43 -29.14
N GLU A 336 -4.80 -28.73 -29.47
CA GLU A 336 -5.34 -29.78 -28.60
C GLU A 336 -4.42 -30.04 -27.38
N SER A 337 -4.29 -29.04 -26.52
CA SER A 337 -3.72 -29.08 -25.18
C SER A 337 -3.74 -27.63 -24.67
N SER A 338 -4.45 -27.36 -23.58
CA SER A 338 -4.23 -26.15 -22.80
C SER A 338 -2.80 -26.20 -22.26
N GLU A 339 -1.84 -25.61 -22.96
CA GLU A 339 -0.49 -25.46 -22.44
C GLU A 339 -0.50 -24.32 -21.41
N MET A 340 -0.66 -24.70 -20.15
CA MET A 340 -0.27 -23.90 -19.00
C MET A 340 1.26 -23.84 -18.99
N ALA A 341 1.84 -22.94 -19.78
CA ALA A 341 3.29 -22.76 -19.83
C ALA A 341 3.76 -22.06 -18.54
N ALA A 342 4.07 -22.86 -17.52
CA ALA A 342 4.83 -22.42 -16.37
C ALA A 342 6.28 -22.19 -16.81
N SER A 343 6.65 -20.94 -17.11
CA SER A 343 8.06 -20.61 -17.26
C SER A 343 8.73 -20.62 -15.88
N LYS A 344 9.69 -21.54 -15.74
CA LYS A 344 10.51 -21.69 -14.54
C LYS A 344 11.43 -20.46 -14.43
N LEU A 345 11.15 -19.54 -13.52
CA LEU A 345 12.19 -18.61 -13.07
C LEU A 345 13.10 -19.40 -12.12
N VAL A 346 14.17 -19.97 -12.67
CA VAL A 346 15.27 -20.46 -11.84
C VAL A 346 15.97 -19.21 -11.32
N LEU A 347 15.73 -18.86 -10.06
CA LEU A 347 16.59 -17.94 -9.33
C LEU A 347 17.96 -18.61 -9.23
N GLY A 348 18.89 -18.15 -10.06
CA GLY A 348 20.28 -18.58 -10.02
C GLY A 348 20.90 -18.24 -8.67
N GLU A 349 21.64 -19.19 -8.12
CA GLU A 349 22.47 -19.03 -6.94
C GLU A 349 23.48 -17.89 -7.16
N SER A 350 23.34 -16.80 -6.41
CA SER A 350 24.44 -15.88 -6.16
C SER A 350 24.43 -15.45 -4.70
N MET A 351 24.46 -16.42 -3.79
CA MET A 351 24.71 -16.20 -2.36
C MET A 351 26.18 -16.48 -2.01
N LEU A 352 27.12 -15.97 -2.82
CA LEU A 352 28.55 -16.33 -2.69
C LEU A 352 29.57 -15.18 -2.78
N ASN A 353 29.16 -13.91 -2.88
CA ASN A 353 30.12 -12.79 -2.87
C ASN A 353 29.94 -11.75 -1.74
N VAL A 354 29.04 -11.97 -0.78
CA VAL A 354 28.84 -11.04 0.34
C VAL A 354 29.91 -11.19 1.45
N LYS A 355 30.67 -12.29 1.48
CA LYS A 355 31.68 -12.52 2.53
C LYS A 355 32.87 -11.55 2.47
N SER A 356 33.35 -11.17 1.29
CA SER A 356 34.58 -10.36 1.18
C SER A 356 34.37 -8.88 1.52
N ALA A 357 33.18 -8.33 1.26
CA ALA A 357 32.84 -6.97 1.66
C ALA A 357 32.56 -6.87 3.17
N VAL A 358 31.86 -7.88 3.73
CA VAL A 358 31.49 -7.93 5.15
C VAL A 358 32.70 -8.17 6.06
N GLU A 359 33.70 -8.95 5.64
CA GLU A 359 34.92 -9.17 6.44
C GLU A 359 35.77 -7.90 6.63
N THR A 360 35.71 -6.97 5.67
CA THR A 360 36.45 -5.69 5.71
C THR A 360 35.79 -4.67 6.65
N VAL A 361 34.45 -4.71 6.78
CA VAL A 361 33.68 -3.83 7.68
C VAL A 361 33.62 -4.43 9.11
N ALA A 362 33.51 -5.76 9.23
CA ALA A 362 33.50 -6.46 10.52
C ALA A 362 34.81 -6.27 11.31
N THR A 363 35.96 -6.19 10.62
CA THR A 363 37.26 -5.92 11.26
C THR A 363 37.41 -4.48 11.77
N GLN A 364 36.61 -3.53 11.29
CA GLN A 364 36.52 -2.18 11.87
C GLN A 364 35.48 -2.10 13.00
N ALA A 365 34.39 -2.88 12.93
CA ALA A 365 33.34 -2.92 13.95
C ALA A 365 33.77 -3.60 15.26
N GLU A 366 34.66 -4.60 15.23
CA GLU A 366 35.16 -5.27 16.46
C GLU A 366 35.97 -4.34 17.39
N ASN A 367 36.46 -3.20 16.89
CA ASN A 367 37.14 -2.19 17.71
C ASN A 367 36.20 -1.19 18.40
N VAL A 368 34.88 -1.27 18.16
CA VAL A 368 33.86 -0.43 18.81
C VAL A 368 33.37 -1.11 20.11
N LYS A 369 34.28 -1.35 21.05
CA LYS A 369 33.89 -1.73 22.42
C LYS A 369 33.61 -0.49 23.29
N GLU A 370 32.33 -0.30 23.59
CA GLU A 370 31.79 0.23 24.86
C GLU A 370 32.34 1.55 25.43
N LYS A 371 32.51 2.62 24.66
CA LYS A 371 33.02 3.89 25.24
C LYS A 371 32.08 5.08 25.39
N HIS A 372 30.90 5.12 24.75
CA HIS A 372 30.05 6.33 24.81
C HIS A 372 28.55 6.01 24.81
N LEU A 373 28.03 5.43 25.90
CA LEU A 373 26.58 5.32 26.15
C LEU A 373 26.13 6.46 27.05
N ASP A 374 25.04 7.13 26.66
CA ASP A 374 24.37 8.17 27.46
C ASP A 374 23.52 7.50 28.55
N LYS A 375 24.18 7.09 29.65
CA LYS A 375 23.57 6.33 30.76
C LYS A 375 22.45 7.10 31.50
N ASP A 376 22.37 8.40 31.26
CA ASP A 376 21.41 9.33 31.85
C ASP A 376 20.05 9.35 31.15
N LEU A 377 19.91 8.73 29.97
CA LEU A 377 18.64 8.70 29.23
C LEU A 377 17.73 7.55 29.67
N ILE A 378 16.42 7.81 29.64
CA ILE A 378 15.32 6.84 29.83
C ILE A 378 15.53 5.65 28.89
N ASP A 379 15.27 4.42 29.35
CA ASP A 379 15.43 3.19 28.54
C ASP A 379 14.29 2.99 27.53
N GLY A 380 14.01 4.02 26.72
CA GLY A 380 13.05 3.99 25.61
C GLY A 380 13.68 3.63 24.26
N ARG A 381 12.85 3.18 23.32
CA ARG A 381 13.22 2.82 21.94
C ARG A 381 12.32 3.54 20.95
N ILE A 382 12.87 4.02 19.84
CA ILE A 382 12.08 4.49 18.70
C ILE A 382 12.36 3.63 17.46
N THR A 383 11.32 3.27 16.73
CA THR A 383 11.34 2.47 15.50
C THR A 383 10.69 3.27 14.37
N PHE A 384 11.42 3.48 13.27
CA PHE A 384 10.88 4.15 12.08
C PHE A 384 10.30 3.11 11.11
N LEU A 385 8.98 3.03 11.04
CA LEU A 385 8.22 2.10 10.20
C LEU A 385 8.18 2.53 8.73
N GLY A 386 8.34 3.83 8.48
CA GLY A 386 8.60 4.41 7.17
C GLY A 386 9.14 5.82 7.29
N THR A 387 10.03 6.22 6.36
CA THR A 387 10.78 7.49 6.41
C THR A 387 10.60 8.38 5.18
N GLY A 388 9.77 7.97 4.22
CA GLY A 388 9.56 8.68 2.94
C GLY A 388 8.42 9.68 2.96
N CYS A 389 8.58 10.79 2.23
CA CYS A 389 7.53 11.79 2.07
C CYS A 389 6.52 11.45 0.96
N ALA A 390 5.27 11.86 1.14
CA ALA A 390 4.17 11.91 0.16
C ALA A 390 3.67 10.60 -0.48
N ILE A 391 4.55 9.75 -1.02
CA ILE A 391 4.23 8.55 -1.80
C ILE A 391 5.17 7.43 -1.36
N PRO A 392 4.81 6.14 -1.30
CA PRO A 392 5.78 5.06 -1.02
C PRO A 392 6.72 4.78 -2.22
N SER A 393 8.00 4.47 -1.96
CA SER A 393 9.02 4.12 -2.97
C SER A 393 9.52 2.67 -2.83
N LYS A 394 10.38 2.20 -3.74
CA LYS A 394 11.05 0.89 -3.62
C LYS A 394 11.82 0.76 -2.29
N TYR A 395 12.47 1.84 -1.84
CA TYR A 395 13.41 1.84 -0.72
C TYR A 395 12.82 2.39 0.59
N ARG A 396 11.81 3.26 0.52
CA ARG A 396 11.20 3.93 1.69
C ARG A 396 9.68 3.87 1.67
N ASN A 397 9.06 3.39 2.74
CA ASN A 397 7.62 3.52 2.98
C ASN A 397 7.27 4.95 3.48
N VAL A 398 5.99 5.32 3.44
CA VAL A 398 5.52 6.62 3.96
C VAL A 398 5.68 6.72 5.49
N THR A 399 5.75 7.95 6.01
CA THR A 399 6.05 8.22 7.43
C THR A 399 5.20 7.41 8.40
N GLY A 400 5.88 6.72 9.32
CA GLY A 400 5.28 6.10 10.50
C GLY A 400 6.38 5.81 11.52
N MET A 401 6.17 6.16 12.79
CA MET A 401 7.17 6.00 13.84
C MET A 401 6.52 5.40 15.08
N TYR A 402 7.22 4.50 15.74
CA TYR A 402 6.73 3.80 16.92
C TYR A 402 7.72 3.96 18.06
N LEU A 403 7.27 4.58 19.14
CA LEU A 403 8.04 4.79 20.36
C LEU A 403 7.64 3.74 21.40
N GLU A 404 8.57 2.92 21.85
CA GLU A 404 8.39 1.97 22.95
C GLU A 404 9.03 2.51 24.23
N LEU A 405 8.27 2.52 25.32
CA LEU A 405 8.73 2.93 26.65
C LEU A 405 8.49 1.80 27.65
N PRO A 406 9.42 1.52 28.57
CA PRO A 406 9.24 0.50 29.59
C PRO A 406 8.17 0.97 30.59
N ILE A 407 7.25 0.08 30.95
CA ILE A 407 6.23 0.30 31.97
C ILE A 407 6.68 -0.37 33.28
N GLY A 408 6.64 0.34 34.40
CA GLY A 408 6.92 -0.21 35.73
C GLY A 408 8.25 0.25 36.37
N ASN A 409 8.49 -0.15 37.63
CA ASN A 409 9.57 0.35 38.49
C ASN A 409 10.94 -0.36 38.33
N GLY A 410 11.31 -0.85 37.15
CA GLY A 410 12.67 -1.39 36.94
C GLY A 410 12.82 -2.37 35.78
N GLU A 411 14.08 -2.56 35.36
CA GLU A 411 14.59 -3.32 34.20
C GLU A 411 14.17 -4.82 34.11
N ASP A 412 13.34 -5.33 35.04
CA ASP A 412 13.13 -6.78 35.25
C ASP A 412 11.74 -7.35 34.85
N ASP A 413 10.70 -6.54 34.58
CA ASP A 413 9.36 -7.07 34.21
C ASP A 413 9.15 -7.21 32.67
N GLY A 414 9.98 -6.53 31.87
CA GLY A 414 9.91 -6.63 30.41
C GLY A 414 8.59 -6.14 29.78
N SER A 415 7.76 -5.40 30.53
CA SER A 415 6.54 -4.74 30.04
C SER A 415 6.86 -3.43 29.33
N TRP A 416 6.39 -3.28 28.09
CA TRP A 416 6.58 -2.08 27.24
C TRP A 416 5.23 -1.52 26.82
N ALA A 417 5.14 -0.19 26.75
CA ALA A 417 4.04 0.52 26.12
C ALA A 417 4.52 1.17 24.83
N GLY A 418 3.64 1.21 23.84
CA GLY A 418 3.91 1.79 22.54
C GLY A 418 3.14 3.08 22.29
N MET A 419 3.75 4.04 21.62
CA MET A 419 3.14 5.25 21.09
C MET A 419 3.43 5.36 19.60
N MET A 420 2.40 5.50 18.77
CA MET A 420 2.54 5.73 17.34
C MET A 420 2.58 7.22 17.02
N LEU A 421 3.49 7.64 16.15
CA LEU A 421 3.66 9.00 15.67
C LEU A 421 3.69 8.97 14.15
N ASP A 422 2.66 9.54 13.53
CA ASP A 422 2.26 9.24 12.15
C ASP A 422 2.00 7.75 11.89
N CYS A 423 1.15 7.45 10.91
CA CYS A 423 0.82 6.08 10.56
C CYS A 423 0.41 6.02 9.09
N GLY A 424 1.37 6.33 8.21
CA GLY A 424 1.17 6.25 6.77
C GLY A 424 0.82 4.83 6.30
N GLU A 425 0.29 4.73 5.07
CA GLU A 425 -0.03 3.48 4.38
C GLU A 425 1.05 2.39 4.58
N GLY A 426 0.64 1.18 4.96
CA GLY A 426 1.56 0.05 5.17
C GLY A 426 2.23 -0.01 6.56
N SER A 427 2.06 0.98 7.44
CA SER A 427 2.65 0.96 8.80
C SER A 427 2.21 -0.25 9.63
N LEU A 428 0.97 -0.73 9.48
CA LEU A 428 0.47 -1.92 10.16
C LEU A 428 1.23 -3.19 9.76
N GLY A 429 1.65 -3.30 8.48
CA GLY A 429 2.47 -4.40 8.00
C GLY A 429 3.82 -4.49 8.74
N GLN A 430 4.31 -3.35 9.21
CA GLN A 430 5.58 -3.23 9.93
C GLN A 430 5.48 -3.52 11.43
N LEU A 431 4.26 -3.65 11.99
CA LEU A 431 4.02 -3.50 13.44
C LEU A 431 3.42 -4.70 14.18
N TYR A 432 3.13 -5.82 13.54
CA TYR A 432 2.18 -6.80 14.07
C TYR A 432 2.44 -7.34 15.51
N ARG A 433 1.68 -6.86 16.51
CA ARG A 433 0.86 -7.59 17.53
C ARG A 433 0.53 -6.70 18.75
N ALA A 434 -0.74 -6.68 19.18
CA ALA A 434 -1.22 -6.95 20.55
C ALA A 434 -2.72 -6.60 20.66
N ASP A 435 -3.43 -7.39 21.46
CA ASP A 435 -4.85 -7.23 21.77
C ASP A 435 -4.95 -6.41 23.08
N SER A 436 -5.52 -5.20 23.04
CA SER A 436 -5.72 -4.37 24.24
C SER A 436 -6.73 -3.24 24.04
N GLU A 437 -6.98 -2.50 25.12
CA GLU A 437 -7.87 -1.34 25.31
C GLU A 437 -8.02 -0.38 24.10
N PRO A 438 -9.14 0.37 24.00
CA PRO A 438 -9.37 1.28 22.87
C PRO A 438 -8.18 2.25 22.68
N LEU A 439 -7.64 2.29 21.46
CA LEU A 439 -6.49 3.10 21.09
C LEU A 439 -6.78 4.59 21.32
N LEU A 440 -5.93 5.28 22.08
CA LEU A 440 -5.98 6.75 22.16
C LEU A 440 -5.40 7.34 20.87
N VAL A 441 -6.21 8.11 20.15
CA VAL A 441 -5.81 8.82 18.94
C VAL A 441 -5.84 10.32 19.22
N ILE A 442 -4.67 10.95 19.12
CA ILE A 442 -4.54 12.41 19.17
C ILE A 442 -4.28 12.91 17.75
N GLY A 443 -5.18 13.72 17.20
CA GLY A 443 -5.06 14.11 15.79
C GLY A 443 -5.91 15.32 15.39
N PRO A 444 -5.78 15.77 14.13
CA PRO A 444 -6.46 16.96 13.65
C PRO A 444 -7.95 16.67 13.45
N THR A 445 -8.81 17.71 13.52
CA THR A 445 -10.27 17.55 13.46
C THR A 445 -10.76 16.82 12.18
N PRO A 446 -10.19 17.06 10.98
CA PRO A 446 -10.52 16.30 9.77
C PRO A 446 -10.32 14.78 9.91
N LEU A 447 -9.31 14.33 10.66
CA LEU A 447 -9.07 12.90 10.89
C LEU A 447 -10.20 12.27 11.72
N ARG A 448 -10.71 12.99 12.73
CA ARG A 448 -11.87 12.55 13.51
C ARG A 448 -13.08 12.33 12.61
N PHE A 449 -13.39 13.29 11.74
CA PHE A 449 -14.53 13.18 10.82
C PHE A 449 -14.36 11.99 9.85
N TRP A 450 -13.14 11.78 9.33
CA TRP A 450 -12.87 10.62 8.50
C TRP A 450 -13.07 9.30 9.27
N LEU A 451 -12.53 9.16 10.49
CA LEU A 451 -12.70 7.95 11.32
C LEU A 451 -14.17 7.69 11.66
N GLU A 452 -14.94 8.73 11.99
CA GLU A 452 -16.38 8.64 12.27
C GLU A 452 -17.20 8.23 11.05
N GLU A 453 -16.81 8.65 9.85
CA GLU A 453 -17.47 8.25 8.61
C GLU A 453 -17.06 6.85 8.16
N TYR A 454 -15.76 6.55 8.23
CA TYR A 454 -15.22 5.26 7.84
C TYR A 454 -15.67 4.13 8.78
N SER A 455 -15.79 4.38 10.09
CA SER A 455 -16.30 3.40 11.06
C SER A 455 -17.78 3.00 10.84
N LYS A 456 -18.55 3.81 10.10
CA LYS A 456 -19.91 3.43 9.65
C LYS A 456 -19.87 2.42 8.51
N LEU A 457 -18.79 2.41 7.73
CA LEU A 457 -18.57 1.50 6.60
C LEU A 457 -17.85 0.21 7.04
N ASP A 458 -16.91 0.33 7.97
CA ASP A 458 -16.19 -0.79 8.59
C ASP A 458 -16.50 -0.88 10.10
N PRO A 459 -17.45 -1.73 10.50
CA PRO A 459 -17.83 -1.91 11.90
C PRO A 459 -16.69 -2.42 12.79
N THR A 460 -15.57 -2.89 12.23
CA THR A 460 -14.41 -3.33 13.04
C THR A 460 -13.64 -2.15 13.64
N VAL A 461 -13.85 -0.93 13.14
CA VAL A 461 -13.20 0.29 13.62
C VAL A 461 -14.00 0.98 14.74
N GLY A 462 -15.34 0.90 14.67
CA GLY A 462 -16.23 1.55 15.62
C GLY A 462 -16.01 1.08 17.06
N GLY A 463 -15.82 2.02 18.00
CA GLY A 463 -15.64 1.72 19.42
C GLY A 463 -14.26 1.15 19.79
N LYS A 464 -13.30 1.13 18.85
CA LYS A 464 -11.92 0.66 19.08
C LYS A 464 -10.91 1.78 19.36
N TYR A 465 -11.35 3.03 19.33
CA TYR A 465 -10.48 4.18 19.59
C TYR A 465 -11.21 5.22 20.44
N THR A 466 -10.42 6.02 21.17
CA THR A 466 -10.84 7.28 21.77
C THR A 466 -10.11 8.40 21.04
N PHE A 467 -10.82 9.42 20.57
CA PHE A 467 -10.21 10.52 19.83
C PHE A 467 -10.13 11.79 20.68
N VAL A 468 -9.00 12.48 20.64
CA VAL A 468 -8.81 13.81 21.23
C VAL A 468 -8.13 14.71 20.21
N GLU A 469 -8.66 15.90 19.96
CA GLU A 469 -8.09 16.80 18.97
C GLU A 469 -6.79 17.46 19.43
N ASN A 470 -5.83 17.67 18.51
CA ASN A 470 -4.56 18.36 18.80
C ASN A 470 -4.74 19.71 19.50
N TYR A 471 -5.79 20.47 19.17
CA TYR A 471 -6.04 21.78 19.76
C TYR A 471 -6.23 21.74 21.27
N CYS A 472 -6.55 20.57 21.85
CA CYS A 472 -6.61 20.41 23.31
C CYS A 472 -5.25 20.62 23.99
N PHE A 473 -4.16 20.57 23.21
CA PHE A 473 -2.77 20.71 23.66
C PHE A 473 -2.05 21.88 22.98
N ASP A 474 -2.80 22.77 22.31
CA ASP A 474 -2.30 23.98 21.66
C ASP A 474 -2.70 25.21 22.48
N GLU A 475 -1.75 25.82 23.19
CA GLU A 475 -2.00 27.00 24.03
C GLU A 475 -2.43 28.24 23.24
N LYS A 476 -2.22 28.26 21.91
CA LYS A 476 -2.58 29.37 21.03
C LYS A 476 -3.98 29.19 20.42
N ASP A 477 -4.62 28.03 20.57
CA ASP A 477 -5.99 27.81 20.11
C ASP A 477 -7.00 28.48 21.05
N GLU A 478 -7.99 29.17 20.49
CA GLU A 478 -9.01 29.89 21.26
C GLU A 478 -9.78 28.95 22.21
N ARG A 479 -9.93 27.68 21.83
CA ARG A 479 -10.68 26.66 22.60
C ARG A 479 -9.86 26.05 23.74
N PHE A 480 -8.55 26.32 23.80
CA PHE A 480 -7.65 25.75 24.82
C PHE A 480 -8.10 26.06 26.25
N THR A 481 -8.68 27.25 26.45
CA THR A 481 -9.17 27.73 27.75
C THR A 481 -10.57 27.23 28.11
N GLU A 482 -11.25 26.52 27.20
CA GLU A 482 -12.58 25.97 27.46
C GLU A 482 -12.50 24.86 28.51
N VAL A 483 -13.46 24.87 29.44
CA VAL A 483 -13.52 23.89 30.55
C VAL A 483 -13.55 22.44 30.03
N GLU A 484 -14.29 22.19 28.96
CA GLU A 484 -14.39 20.85 28.38
C GLU A 484 -13.07 20.40 27.73
N THR A 485 -12.42 21.30 26.98
CA THR A 485 -11.10 21.06 26.37
C THR A 485 -10.05 20.78 27.44
N HIS A 486 -10.01 21.60 28.49
CA HIS A 486 -9.09 21.42 29.61
C HIS A 486 -9.32 20.11 30.36
N ALA A 487 -10.59 19.72 30.58
CA ALA A 487 -10.92 18.44 31.20
C ALA A 487 -10.49 17.25 30.34
N LYS A 488 -10.67 17.32 29.00
CA LYS A 488 -10.19 16.30 28.06
C LYS A 488 -8.67 16.18 28.08
N ALA A 489 -7.95 17.30 27.96
CA ALA A 489 -6.50 17.34 28.01
C ALA A 489 -5.95 16.77 29.33
N SER A 490 -6.56 17.15 30.46
CA SER A 490 -6.18 16.66 31.79
C SER A 490 -6.33 15.14 31.92
N ARG A 491 -7.44 14.57 31.40
CA ARG A 491 -7.65 13.12 31.40
C ARG A 491 -6.60 12.39 30.56
N VAL A 492 -6.23 12.96 29.42
CA VAL A 492 -5.16 12.42 28.58
C VAL A 492 -3.81 12.51 29.28
N HIS A 493 -3.46 13.62 29.92
CA HIS A 493 -2.20 13.74 30.67
C HIS A 493 -2.11 12.75 31.82
N VAL A 494 -3.20 12.53 32.58
CA VAL A 494 -3.23 11.50 33.63
C VAL A 494 -2.97 10.12 33.03
N TRP A 495 -3.67 9.77 31.95
CA TRP A 495 -3.48 8.49 31.28
C TRP A 495 -2.06 8.33 30.71
N LEU A 496 -1.51 9.34 30.05
CA LEU A 496 -0.15 9.33 29.50
C LEU A 496 0.91 9.20 30.60
N ASN A 497 0.70 9.82 31.75
CA ASN A 497 1.62 9.70 32.87
C ASN A 497 1.58 8.29 33.46
N GLU A 498 0.39 7.75 33.69
CA GLU A 498 0.21 6.39 34.24
C GLU A 498 0.68 5.29 33.26
N ALA A 499 0.41 5.45 31.96
CA ALA A 499 0.71 4.44 30.95
C ALA A 499 2.13 4.54 30.38
N LEU A 500 2.65 5.76 30.20
CA LEU A 500 3.90 6.03 29.45
C LEU A 500 4.94 6.83 30.25
N GLY A 501 4.65 7.26 31.48
CA GLY A 501 5.55 8.16 32.22
C GLY A 501 5.70 9.54 31.59
N ILE A 502 4.73 9.97 30.76
CA ILE A 502 4.71 11.28 30.10
C ILE A 502 3.89 12.25 30.95
N SER A 503 4.53 13.28 31.50
CA SER A 503 3.84 14.27 32.34
C SER A 503 3.09 15.31 31.53
N GLN A 504 3.54 15.60 30.31
CA GLN A 504 2.97 16.65 29.48
C GLN A 504 3.19 16.39 27.99
N ILE A 505 2.19 16.73 27.18
CA ILE A 505 2.32 16.86 25.73
C ILE A 505 1.89 18.26 25.29
N GLU A 506 2.59 18.83 24.31
CA GLU A 506 2.29 20.14 23.73
C GLU A 506 2.23 20.02 22.21
N CYS A 507 1.09 20.36 21.61
CA CYS A 507 0.92 20.46 20.17
C CYS A 507 1.23 21.89 19.73
N VAL A 508 2.40 22.11 19.14
CA VAL A 508 2.88 23.42 18.70
C VAL A 508 2.46 23.66 17.26
N PRO A 509 1.63 24.67 16.94
CA PRO A 509 1.24 24.96 15.56
C PRO A 509 2.45 25.26 14.69
N VAL A 510 2.51 24.64 13.52
CA VAL A 510 3.59 24.83 12.54
C VAL A 510 3.06 25.25 11.17
N LYS A 511 3.90 25.97 10.42
CA LYS A 511 3.54 26.42 9.07
C LYS A 511 3.75 25.27 8.07
N HIS A 512 2.65 24.62 7.69
CA HIS A 512 2.60 23.65 6.58
C HIS A 512 1.23 23.65 5.90
N CYS A 513 0.28 22.83 6.36
CA CYS A 513 -1.13 22.88 5.98
C CYS A 513 -2.01 23.22 7.20
N MET A 514 -3.30 23.46 6.99
CA MET A 514 -4.21 23.80 8.09
C MET A 514 -4.21 22.69 9.16
N GLN A 515 -4.12 23.06 10.44
CA GLN A 515 -4.04 22.12 11.56
C GLN A 515 -2.82 21.17 11.50
N SER A 516 -1.66 21.68 11.09
CA SER A 516 -0.36 21.00 11.24
C SER A 516 0.29 21.37 12.58
N TYR A 517 0.81 20.37 13.29
CA TYR A 517 1.41 20.54 14.60
C TYR A 517 2.74 19.80 14.69
N ALA A 518 3.72 20.44 15.32
CA ALA A 518 4.82 19.74 15.96
C ALA A 518 4.37 19.26 17.35
N LEU A 519 5.00 18.21 17.88
CA LEU A 519 4.70 17.65 19.18
C LEU A 519 5.93 17.76 20.08
N VAL A 520 5.77 18.29 21.30
CA VAL A 520 6.78 18.23 22.36
C VAL A 520 6.24 17.38 23.50
N VAL A 521 7.01 16.38 23.90
CA VAL A 521 6.70 15.44 24.98
C VAL A 521 7.67 15.71 26.13
N THR A 522 7.15 15.82 27.35
CA THR A 522 7.95 15.94 28.58
C THR A 522 7.74 14.71 29.46
N PHE A 523 8.83 14.07 29.85
CA PHE A 523 8.82 12.88 30.71
C PHE A 523 8.75 13.24 32.19
N ALA A 524 7.95 12.49 32.95
CA ALA A 524 7.72 12.73 34.37
C ALA A 524 8.95 12.42 35.25
N VAL A 525 9.83 11.53 34.79
CA VAL A 525 10.94 10.98 35.57
C VAL A 525 12.00 12.05 35.88
N ASP A 526 12.38 12.84 34.87
CA ASP A 526 13.49 13.79 34.93
C ASP A 526 13.18 15.14 34.26
N GLY A 527 11.99 15.30 33.70
CA GLY A 527 11.62 16.48 32.92
C GLY A 527 12.29 16.55 31.54
N SER A 528 12.93 15.46 31.08
CA SER A 528 13.53 15.41 29.76
C SER A 528 12.47 15.58 28.66
N LYS A 529 12.89 16.17 27.53
CA LYS A 529 12.00 16.48 26.42
C LYS A 529 12.41 15.78 25.13
N LEU A 530 11.39 15.31 24.41
CA LEU A 530 11.49 14.77 23.06
C LEU A 530 10.54 15.57 22.15
N ALA A 531 11.02 16.00 20.99
CA ALA A 531 10.19 16.75 20.05
C ALA A 531 10.12 16.09 18.67
N PHE A 532 8.99 16.25 18.00
CA PHE A 532 8.71 15.83 16.63
C PHE A 532 8.21 17.03 15.84
N SER A 533 8.80 17.33 14.69
CA SER A 533 8.41 18.50 13.90
C SER A 533 7.07 18.32 13.16
N GLY A 534 6.73 17.08 12.79
CA GLY A 534 5.80 16.83 11.69
C GLY A 534 6.34 17.42 10.38
N ASP A 535 5.46 17.64 9.40
CA ASP A 535 5.80 18.42 8.21
C ASP A 535 5.67 19.91 8.52
N CYS A 536 6.74 20.66 8.31
CA CYS A 536 6.80 22.07 8.66
C CYS A 536 7.88 22.87 7.93
N ARG A 537 7.60 24.17 7.78
CA ARG A 537 8.67 25.17 7.76
C ARG A 537 9.38 25.27 9.12
N PRO A 538 10.64 25.70 9.15
CA PRO A 538 11.40 25.94 10.38
C PRO A 538 10.61 26.85 11.33
N SER A 539 10.55 26.47 12.60
CA SER A 539 9.68 27.08 13.60
C SER A 539 10.45 27.47 14.86
N ASP A 540 10.51 28.77 15.15
CA ASP A 540 11.10 29.28 16.38
C ASP A 540 10.24 28.91 17.62
N ASP A 541 8.92 28.78 17.44
CA ASP A 541 8.03 28.30 18.51
C ASP A 541 8.35 26.85 18.91
N LEU A 542 8.61 25.99 17.92
CA LEU A 542 9.06 24.62 18.16
C LEU A 542 10.40 24.63 18.90
N ALA A 543 11.36 25.42 18.44
CA ALA A 543 12.66 25.54 19.10
C ALA A 543 12.54 26.00 20.56
N ALA A 544 11.66 26.98 20.84
CA ALA A 544 11.42 27.49 22.17
C ALA A 544 10.77 26.45 23.10
N LYS A 545 9.75 25.72 22.62
CA LYS A 545 9.06 24.68 23.40
C LYS A 545 9.93 23.45 23.64
N ALA A 546 10.73 23.07 22.63
CA ALA A 546 11.69 21.99 22.68
C ALA A 546 13.04 22.38 23.33
N HIS A 547 13.15 23.57 23.95
CA HIS A 547 14.41 24.01 24.54
C HIS A 547 14.94 23.00 25.58
N GLY A 548 16.18 22.55 25.39
CA GLY A 548 16.84 21.54 26.21
C GLY A 548 16.38 20.10 25.93
N ALA A 549 15.71 19.85 24.80
CA ALA A 549 15.32 18.49 24.40
C ALA A 549 16.54 17.60 24.22
N PHE A 550 16.45 16.36 24.72
CA PHE A 550 17.53 15.40 24.49
C PHE A 550 17.51 14.90 23.04
N LEU A 551 16.34 14.92 22.39
CA LEU A 551 16.16 14.51 21.01
C LEU A 551 15.09 15.35 20.32
N ILE A 552 15.39 15.80 19.11
CA ILE A 552 14.42 16.35 18.17
C ILE A 552 14.43 15.48 16.91
N VAL A 553 13.26 15.00 16.48
CA VAL A 553 13.06 14.37 15.17
C VAL A 553 12.46 15.43 14.25
N HIS A 554 13.20 15.81 13.22
CA HIS A 554 12.83 16.92 12.34
C HIS A 554 12.76 16.49 10.88
N GLU A 555 11.75 16.98 10.15
CA GLU A 555 11.67 16.81 8.71
C GLU A 555 12.82 17.55 7.99
N ALA A 556 13.38 16.92 6.97
CA ALA A 556 14.40 17.48 6.10
C ALA A 556 14.08 17.11 4.66
N THR A 557 12.91 17.57 4.18
CA THR A 557 12.37 17.16 2.89
C THR A 557 13.27 17.58 1.73
N PHE A 558 13.91 18.76 1.80
CA PHE A 558 14.69 19.33 0.71
C PHE A 558 16.18 19.44 1.03
N GLU A 559 17.02 19.29 0.00
CA GLU A 559 18.42 19.71 0.05
C GLU A 559 18.52 21.24 0.10
N ASP A 560 19.64 21.76 0.62
CA ASP A 560 19.81 23.20 0.87
C ASP A 560 19.76 24.06 -0.39
N ASP A 561 20.20 23.51 -1.54
CA ASP A 561 20.11 24.17 -2.85
C ASP A 561 18.65 24.40 -3.31
N LEU A 562 17.68 23.74 -2.68
CA LEU A 562 16.27 23.78 -3.01
C LEU A 562 15.46 24.59 -1.99
N ALA A 563 16.08 25.49 -1.23
CA ALA A 563 15.42 26.32 -0.23
C ALA A 563 14.20 27.11 -0.77
N SER A 564 14.19 27.47 -2.06
CA SER A 564 13.03 28.10 -2.71
C SER A 564 11.85 27.12 -2.83
N GLU A 565 12.09 25.89 -3.27
CA GLU A 565 11.05 24.85 -3.34
C GLU A 565 10.56 24.46 -1.95
N ALA A 566 11.47 24.36 -0.96
CA ALA A 566 11.13 24.10 0.43
C ALA A 566 10.16 25.15 0.98
N LYS A 567 10.41 26.44 0.72
CA LYS A 567 9.50 27.53 1.09
C LYS A 567 8.15 27.43 0.38
N GLN A 568 8.16 27.14 -0.93
CA GLN A 568 6.94 27.05 -1.73
C GLN A 568 6.04 25.89 -1.29
N LYS A 569 6.63 24.73 -0.98
CA LYS A 569 5.91 23.53 -0.53
C LYS A 569 5.75 23.44 0.99
N ALA A 570 6.18 24.48 1.71
CA ALA A 570 6.11 24.59 3.16
C ALA A 570 6.76 23.42 3.93
N HIS A 571 7.98 23.06 3.52
CA HIS A 571 8.85 22.06 4.14
C HIS A 571 10.20 22.67 4.51
N SER A 572 11.03 21.94 5.26
CA SER A 572 12.35 22.38 5.70
C SER A 572 13.46 21.84 4.79
N THR A 573 14.56 22.59 4.68
CA THR A 573 15.82 22.02 4.22
C THR A 573 16.61 21.38 5.36
N THR A 574 17.61 20.58 5.03
CA THR A 574 18.57 20.00 5.99
C THR A 574 19.19 21.06 6.91
N ALA A 575 19.78 22.13 6.36
CA ALA A 575 20.40 23.19 7.16
C ALA A 575 19.39 23.91 8.04
N GLU A 576 18.18 24.13 7.56
CA GLU A 576 17.14 24.80 8.34
C GLU A 576 16.64 23.92 9.50
N ALA A 577 16.54 22.60 9.32
CA ALA A 577 16.23 21.66 10.39
C ALA A 577 17.34 21.65 11.47
N ILE A 578 18.61 21.70 11.04
CA ILE A 578 19.77 21.81 11.93
C ILE A 578 19.74 23.11 12.72
N GLU A 579 19.35 24.23 12.10
CA GLU A 579 19.20 25.51 12.78
C GLU A 579 18.14 25.46 13.90
N VAL A 580 16.99 24.82 13.65
CA VAL A 580 15.94 24.63 14.66
C VAL A 580 16.46 23.79 15.84
N GLY A 581 17.14 22.69 15.57
CA GLY A 581 17.75 21.86 16.61
C GLY A 581 18.78 22.62 17.46
N SER A 582 19.63 23.41 16.80
CA SER A 582 20.64 24.25 17.45
C SER A 582 20.01 25.32 18.33
N LYS A 583 18.99 26.04 17.84
CA LYS A 583 18.22 27.03 18.61
C LYS A 583 17.52 26.43 19.84
N ALA A 584 17.07 25.20 19.74
CA ALA A 584 16.47 24.46 20.85
C ALA A 584 17.51 23.99 21.88
N ASN A 585 18.81 24.18 21.64
CA ASN A 585 19.89 23.56 22.41
C ASN A 585 19.65 22.04 22.58
N ALA A 586 19.29 21.37 21.49
CA ALA A 586 19.02 19.94 21.51
C ALA A 586 20.32 19.15 21.61
N ARG A 587 20.31 18.04 22.37
CA ARG A 587 21.47 17.14 22.46
C ARG A 587 21.66 16.34 21.17
N HIS A 588 20.55 15.86 20.60
CA HIS A 588 20.52 15.03 19.38
C HIS A 588 19.43 15.52 18.42
N LEU A 589 19.70 15.44 17.12
CA LEU A 589 18.78 15.76 16.03
C LEU A 589 18.72 14.59 15.04
N LEU A 590 17.53 14.02 14.84
CA LEU A 590 17.26 13.01 13.82
C LEU A 590 16.53 13.63 12.64
N LEU A 591 17.13 13.56 11.46
CA LEU A 591 16.54 14.02 10.21
C LEU A 591 15.75 12.88 9.55
N THR A 592 14.52 13.17 9.14
CA THR A 592 13.60 12.22 8.49
C THR A 592 12.80 12.91 7.39
N HIS A 593 11.83 12.20 6.81
CA HIS A 593 10.89 12.72 5.81
C HIS A 593 11.60 13.25 4.55
N PHE A 594 12.56 12.48 4.03
CA PHE A 594 13.36 12.89 2.88
C PHE A 594 12.57 12.83 1.58
N SER A 595 12.82 13.81 0.69
CA SER A 595 12.33 13.76 -0.69
C SER A 595 12.89 12.56 -1.44
N GLN A 596 11.99 11.78 -2.02
CA GLN A 596 12.33 10.59 -2.81
C GLN A 596 13.09 10.89 -4.11
N ARG A 597 13.23 12.17 -4.47
CA ARG A 597 14.02 12.61 -5.63
C ARG A 597 15.52 12.43 -5.42
N TYR A 598 15.95 12.32 -4.16
CA TYR A 598 17.34 12.24 -3.76
C TYR A 598 17.49 11.00 -2.85
N PRO A 599 17.80 9.81 -3.42
CA PRO A 599 18.09 8.62 -2.61
C PRO A 599 19.35 8.79 -1.76
N LYS A 600 20.21 9.74 -2.17
CA LYS A 600 21.50 10.03 -1.56
C LYS A 600 21.34 10.53 -0.14
N MET A 601 22.09 9.93 0.77
CA MET A 601 22.37 10.54 2.06
C MET A 601 23.30 11.72 1.80
N SER A 602 22.85 12.96 2.01
CA SER A 602 23.79 14.09 2.07
C SER A 602 24.78 13.81 3.20
N ALA A 603 26.04 13.63 2.86
CA ALA A 603 27.12 13.45 3.83
C ALA A 603 27.22 14.76 4.62
N LEU A 604 26.62 14.78 5.81
CA LEU A 604 26.75 15.92 6.70
C LEU A 604 28.21 16.03 7.11
N ALA A 605 28.86 17.11 6.70
CA ALA A 605 30.10 17.53 7.31
C ALA A 605 29.76 17.84 8.77
N ASN A 606 30.20 16.99 9.69
CA ASN A 606 30.18 17.34 11.11
C ASN A 606 30.85 18.72 11.25
N PRO A 607 30.24 19.67 11.96
CA PRO A 607 30.91 20.94 12.25
C PRO A 607 32.07 20.64 13.22
N SER A 608 33.22 20.25 12.67
CA SER A 608 34.48 20.23 13.41
C SER A 608 35.13 21.61 13.33
N ASP A 609 35.41 22.16 14.52
CA ASP A 609 36.50 23.11 14.83
C ASP A 609 36.24 24.63 14.80
N GLN A 610 35.06 25.13 15.14
CA GLN A 610 34.89 26.59 15.40
C GLN A 610 34.08 26.99 16.66
N SER A 611 33.94 26.12 17.68
CA SER A 611 33.45 26.56 18.99
C SER A 611 34.59 26.59 20.02
N THR A 612 34.88 27.77 20.57
CA THR A 612 35.91 28.01 21.58
C THR A 612 35.45 27.76 23.02
N ASP A 613 34.22 27.29 23.25
CA ASP A 613 33.73 26.92 24.58
C ASP A 613 33.96 25.42 24.84
N LYS A 614 34.65 25.12 25.93
CA LYS A 614 35.16 23.78 26.27
C LYS A 614 34.17 22.89 27.02
N ASP A 615 32.97 23.36 27.34
CA ASP A 615 32.08 22.69 28.30
C ASP A 615 30.75 22.17 27.73
N GLU A 616 30.41 22.42 26.45
CA GLU A 616 29.22 21.83 25.81
C GLU A 616 29.61 20.97 24.61
N ALA A 617 29.24 19.69 24.65
CA ALA A 617 29.42 18.79 23.52
C ALA A 617 28.51 19.23 22.35
N PRO A 618 29.00 19.29 21.11
CA PRO A 618 28.20 19.73 19.97
C PRO A 618 26.98 18.81 19.75
N MET A 619 25.85 19.40 19.34
CA MET A 619 24.63 18.68 18.95
C MET A 619 24.96 17.62 17.89
N GLN A 620 24.53 16.39 18.11
CA GLN A 620 24.73 15.31 17.13
C GLN A 620 23.57 15.24 16.15
N VAL A 621 23.88 15.18 14.86
CA VAL A 621 22.89 15.07 13.79
C VAL A 621 23.01 13.68 13.15
N LEU A 622 21.90 12.95 13.06
CA LEU A 622 21.83 11.69 12.34
C LEU A 622 20.69 11.73 11.32
N THR A 623 20.83 11.00 10.22
CA THR A 623 19.78 10.82 9.22
C THR A 623 19.14 9.44 9.39
N THR A 624 17.86 9.33 9.06
CA THR A 624 17.09 8.10 9.28
C THR A 624 16.93 7.26 8.01
N ILE A 625 16.81 5.95 8.19
CA ILE A 625 16.43 4.98 7.15
C ILE A 625 15.29 4.10 7.65
N ASP A 626 14.54 3.50 6.74
CA ASP A 626 13.47 2.57 7.09
C ASP A 626 13.99 1.44 8.00
N MET A 627 13.19 1.09 9.01
CA MET A 627 13.50 0.07 10.02
C MET A 627 14.69 0.37 10.94
N LEU A 628 15.26 1.58 10.88
CA LEU A 628 16.22 2.02 11.88
C LEU A 628 15.54 2.00 13.26
N SER A 629 16.12 1.23 14.19
CA SER A 629 15.69 1.18 15.58
C SER A 629 16.87 1.51 16.48
N LEU A 630 16.77 2.60 17.24
CA LEU A 630 17.82 3.02 18.17
C LEU A 630 17.24 3.17 19.57
N ARG A 631 17.95 2.67 20.58
CA ARG A 631 17.67 3.09 21.95
C ARG A 631 18.17 4.51 22.15
N PHE A 632 17.55 5.28 23.04
CA PHE A 632 18.00 6.66 23.32
C PHE A 632 19.48 6.73 23.72
N ARG A 633 19.98 5.74 24.45
CA ARG A 633 21.39 5.64 24.87
C ARG A 633 22.37 5.40 23.72
N GLU A 634 21.88 4.97 22.55
CA GLU A 634 22.63 4.58 21.37
C GLU A 634 22.66 5.67 20.29
N LEU A 635 22.08 6.85 20.53
CA LEU A 635 22.07 7.96 19.57
C LEU A 635 23.49 8.47 19.20
N ARG A 636 24.52 8.09 19.96
CA ARG A 636 25.94 8.38 19.67
C ARG A 636 26.62 7.33 18.78
N GLN A 637 26.12 7.08 17.57
CA GLN A 637 26.70 6.11 16.63
C GLN A 637 27.14 6.75 15.30
N LEU A 638 28.29 7.42 15.30
CA LEU A 638 28.86 8.08 14.11
C LEU A 638 29.18 7.11 12.95
N LEU A 639 29.59 5.88 13.27
CA LEU A 639 29.96 4.86 12.27
C LEU A 639 28.74 4.26 11.54
N LEU A 640 27.57 4.21 12.18
CA LEU A 640 26.35 3.68 11.58
C LEU A 640 25.98 4.48 10.33
N MET A 641 26.09 5.80 10.42
CA MET A 641 25.69 6.71 9.35
C MET A 641 26.62 6.65 8.14
N GLU A 642 27.92 6.51 8.38
CA GLU A 642 28.94 6.39 7.33
C GLU A 642 28.76 5.06 6.56
N VAL A 643 28.47 3.96 7.26
CA VAL A 643 28.22 2.65 6.65
C VAL A 643 26.91 2.65 5.85
N CYS A 644 25.82 3.20 6.40
CA CYS A 644 24.55 3.30 5.68
C CYS A 644 24.67 4.13 4.39
N ALA A 645 25.41 5.25 4.42
CA ALA A 645 25.64 6.08 3.24
C ALA A 645 26.44 5.33 2.15
N GLN A 646 27.44 4.53 2.53
CA GLN A 646 28.23 3.73 1.58
C GLN A 646 27.40 2.62 0.92
N LEU A 647 26.57 1.91 1.68
CA LEU A 647 25.75 0.81 1.15
C LEU A 647 24.67 1.31 0.18
N MET A 648 24.04 2.44 0.49
CA MET A 648 23.05 3.06 -0.40
C MET A 648 23.66 3.56 -1.73
N ALA A 649 24.96 3.90 -1.73
CA ALA A 649 25.65 4.32 -2.95
C ALA A 649 25.98 3.16 -3.91
N GLN A 650 26.13 1.93 -3.39
CA GLN A 650 26.46 0.74 -4.18
C GLN A 650 25.25 0.24 -5.01
N ASP A 651 24.05 0.27 -4.43
CA ASP A 651 22.82 -0.14 -5.14
C ASP A 651 22.49 0.78 -6.34
N GLU A 652 22.92 2.05 -6.33
CA GLU A 652 22.72 2.99 -7.44
C GLU A 652 23.60 2.69 -8.67
N GLU A 653 24.80 2.12 -8.49
CA GLU A 653 25.65 1.74 -9.62
C GLU A 653 25.00 0.60 -10.40
N GLU A 654 24.38 -0.36 -9.70
CA GLU A 654 23.62 -1.45 -10.32
C GLU A 654 22.34 -0.97 -11.02
N ASP A 655 21.56 -0.06 -10.40
CA ASP A 655 20.33 0.49 -11.00
C ASP A 655 20.62 1.38 -12.25
N ASN A 656 21.78 2.04 -12.32
CA ASN A 656 22.19 2.84 -13.49
C ASN A 656 22.69 1.97 -14.66
N GLU A 657 23.16 0.76 -14.37
CA GLU A 657 23.56 -0.22 -15.39
C GLU A 657 22.33 -0.93 -16.03
N ASP A 658 21.17 -0.94 -15.36
CA ASP A 658 19.90 -1.44 -15.91
C ASP A 658 19.22 -0.40 -16.84
N PRO A 659 19.11 -0.70 -18.16
CA PRO A 659 18.51 0.21 -19.14
C PRO A 659 17.03 0.55 -18.86
N GLU A 660 16.25 -0.34 -18.26
CA GLU A 660 14.82 -0.12 -17.99
C GLU A 660 14.61 0.75 -16.74
N ALA A 661 15.42 0.52 -15.69
CA ALA A 661 15.42 1.34 -14.48
C ALA A 661 15.87 2.78 -14.78
N ALA A 662 16.96 2.96 -15.54
CA ALA A 662 17.45 4.26 -15.98
C ALA A 662 16.42 5.03 -16.81
N ALA A 663 15.68 4.35 -17.70
CA ALA A 663 14.61 4.94 -18.48
C ALA A 663 13.40 5.37 -17.62
N SER A 664 13.06 4.60 -16.59
CA SER A 664 12.01 4.93 -15.63
C SER A 664 12.35 6.18 -14.81
N ILE A 665 13.58 6.27 -14.30
CA ILE A 665 14.08 7.44 -13.54
C ILE A 665 14.06 8.70 -14.42
N LYS A 666 14.50 8.58 -15.67
CA LYS A 666 14.45 9.70 -16.64
C LYS A 666 13.02 10.16 -16.91
N ALA A 667 12.09 9.22 -17.13
CA ALA A 667 10.68 9.53 -17.38
C ALA A 667 10.00 10.17 -16.15
N GLN A 668 10.42 9.80 -14.93
CA GLN A 668 9.95 10.40 -13.69
C GLN A 668 10.42 11.86 -13.59
N ARG A 669 11.71 12.13 -13.85
CA ARG A 669 12.28 13.50 -13.87
C ARG A 669 11.61 14.41 -14.90
N GLU A 670 11.35 13.92 -16.12
CA GLU A 670 10.67 14.68 -17.17
C GLU A 670 9.20 15.00 -16.81
N ARG A 671 8.50 14.07 -16.13
CA ARG A 671 7.14 14.32 -15.63
C ARG A 671 7.13 15.40 -14.55
N GLU A 672 8.15 15.43 -13.71
CA GLU A 672 8.25 16.42 -12.64
C GLU A 672 8.63 17.81 -13.14
N GLN A 673 9.49 17.93 -14.16
CA GLN A 673 9.71 19.22 -14.84
C GLN A 673 8.40 19.78 -15.38
N ARG A 674 7.57 18.94 -16.02
CA ARG A 674 6.24 19.34 -16.48
C ARG A 674 5.29 19.70 -15.35
N LYS A 675 5.40 19.08 -14.16
CA LYS A 675 4.62 19.46 -12.98
C LYS A 675 5.07 20.80 -12.41
N ASN A 676 6.38 21.05 -12.31
CA ASN A 676 6.92 22.33 -11.86
C ASN A 676 6.53 23.47 -12.82
N GLU A 677 6.61 23.26 -14.13
CA GLU A 677 6.15 24.22 -15.14
C GLU A 677 4.67 24.55 -14.97
N LYS A 678 3.81 23.54 -14.79
CA LYS A 678 2.36 23.73 -14.56
C LYS A 678 2.04 24.37 -13.22
N SER A 679 2.81 24.09 -12.18
CA SER A 679 2.68 24.71 -10.85
C SER A 679 3.15 26.17 -10.84
N LEU A 680 4.05 26.56 -11.74
CA LEU A 680 4.44 27.96 -11.94
C LEU A 680 3.41 28.75 -12.75
N THR A 681 2.56 28.05 -13.52
CA THR A 681 1.49 28.68 -14.32
C THR A 681 0.17 28.87 -13.56
N ARG A 682 0.03 28.23 -12.40
CA ARG A 682 -1.20 28.14 -11.59
C ARG A 682 -0.98 28.88 -10.28
#